data_AF-A0A3L8C2T9-F1
#
_entry.id   AF-A0A3L8C2T9-F1
#
_cell.length_a   1.000
_cell.length_b   1.000
_cell.length_c   1.000
_cell.angle_alpha   90.00
_cell.angle_beta   90.00
_cell.angle_gamma   90.00
#
_symmetry.space_group_name_H-M   'P 1'
#
loop_
_entity.id
_entity.type
_entity.pdbx_description
1 polymer ?
#
loop_
_entity_poly.entity_id
_entity_poly.type
_entity_poly.pdbx_seq_one_letter_code
_entity_poly.pdbx_strand_id
1 'polypeptide(L)'
;MGVALLMDPCVWRRLLLALLIAWASHSSALTSISVQLKWQHQFQFAGFYAAQQQGFYRNAGLDVTLLSAGPGLNPIDQVLSGQADYGLANSELLLYHLNGSPVTALAVIFQHSPLVLLSLKQSEINRPQDLIGKRVMFASGPYGANTQGLLLRQGVGMDQVTHVPLSFNPQDLLEGRVDAMVGYITSLPYWLQQQGASINVIDPRSHGIDFYGDTLFTLRDRVVERPEEVRLFREATLRGWRYALEHPDEVIDLLVTQYGYKNSRAALQFEAEATRKLIMPKLVELGHMNPGRWHDIGKTFSDLGLGPQTVNLEGFLYDPAREELGRNLRMVAWLVSGLLFAVMLVSVLIGFNRRLTRRLREHTRNLRESHDVLKEKELALSQLNQELEQKIAIRTDALERTNEELKLEIAERHQRELSLRLLSKAVENSHSGILIADGDLSVVYVNPAFLRLTGLELQAVSRSTLKNIRDRFPLPWSESSELQSQSGVPVHEDVVCNLPDGRRRFLQVSVVPIRNSGEGAGNVLQQSANGVTHFLFNCEDVTLLKESRDEMEKLAFYDQLTGLESRLLFKLRLENALGRSSRDGRMTALMFIDLDLFKQINDHYGHDVGDEVLKQVASRIRVAVRSNDTVARISGDEFTVIVSDITDHGVARRVAEDIRSALSTPVVIAGVEHRVSVSIGIAITPSDATNAETLIKHADVAMYQAKSNGRNDIQFFSQSMNEWVKEKKQLEQDMRVALSEHQFQLVYQPVIDLNTNRLEGLEALMRWQHPTRGHISPEYFIPLAEESGLILPIGKWLAQELVSAMGQITLLRMSAPLISINVSAKQIRNESLMRDMRKILKGGDLGRGAVLLELTEEALRSSSRGERFNVQQVNDLGIRFVLDEFGEGGVPLRVLKNLPIDFIKISRNFVDECLYDQTSAQAIVAIIALAKSLGIRAVAVGVETMEQARFLREKGCDLAQGHLFAPASPLDELLKHFATGNVVTIRSIG
;
A
#
# COMPACT_ATOMS: atom_id res chain seq x y z
N MET A 1 -28.46 46.95 56.51
CA MET A 1 -28.86 45.63 57.06
C MET A 1 -28.30 44.41 56.29
N GLY A 2 -27.46 44.56 55.25
CA GLY A 2 -26.91 43.40 54.51
C GLY A 2 -25.51 42.91 54.91
N VAL A 3 -24.83 43.58 55.86
CA VAL A 3 -23.41 43.30 56.18
C VAL A 3 -23.24 42.38 57.41
N ALA A 4 -24.30 42.15 58.18
CA ALA A 4 -24.26 41.29 59.38
C ALA A 4 -24.32 39.78 59.06
N LEU A 5 -24.68 39.38 57.83
CA LEU A 5 -24.79 37.97 57.42
C LEU A 5 -23.48 37.35 56.91
N LEU A 6 -22.42 38.14 56.70
CA LEU A 6 -21.13 37.67 56.19
C LEU A 6 -20.06 37.43 57.28
N MET A 7 -20.37 37.70 58.55
CA MET A 7 -19.44 37.57 59.68
C MET A 7 -19.72 36.37 60.60
N ASP A 8 -20.65 35.49 60.24
CA ASP A 8 -20.93 34.29 61.03
C ASP A 8 -19.99 33.13 60.61
N PRO A 9 -19.09 32.64 61.48
CA PRO A 9 -18.21 31.52 61.18
C PRO A 9 -18.99 30.24 60.82
N CYS A 10 -20.26 30.12 61.21
CA CYS A 10 -21.13 29.02 60.79
C CYS A 10 -21.48 29.08 59.29
N VAL A 11 -21.58 30.26 58.69
CA VAL A 11 -21.84 30.43 57.25
C VAL A 11 -20.62 30.05 56.43
N TRP A 12 -19.42 30.41 56.89
CA TRP A 12 -18.16 29.98 56.24
C TRP A 12 -17.91 28.49 56.40
N ARG A 13 -18.21 27.89 57.56
CA ARG A 13 -18.14 26.44 57.74
C ARG A 13 -19.14 25.72 56.85
N ARG A 14 -20.36 26.25 56.68
CA ARG A 14 -21.36 25.68 55.76
C ARG A 14 -21.00 25.87 54.29
N LEU A 15 -20.35 26.97 53.92
CA LEU A 15 -19.81 27.18 52.56
C LEU A 15 -18.63 26.28 52.28
N LEU A 16 -17.70 26.09 53.23
CA LEU A 16 -16.60 25.12 53.13
C LEU A 16 -17.10 23.68 53.12
N LEU A 17 -18.10 23.35 53.93
CA LEU A 17 -18.72 22.04 53.93
C LEU A 17 -19.52 21.82 52.64
N ALA A 18 -20.21 22.84 52.11
CA ALA A 18 -20.89 22.76 50.82
C ALA A 18 -19.90 22.67 49.65
N LEU A 19 -18.74 23.32 49.72
CA LEU A 19 -17.65 23.18 48.75
C LEU A 19 -16.97 21.80 48.85
N LEU A 20 -16.76 21.28 50.06
CA LEU A 20 -16.21 19.95 50.32
C LEU A 20 -17.19 18.83 49.96
N ILE A 21 -18.49 19.04 50.18
CA ILE A 21 -19.56 18.15 49.72
C ILE A 21 -19.70 18.26 48.20
N ALA A 22 -19.62 19.46 47.59
CA ALA A 22 -19.63 19.61 46.13
C ALA A 22 -18.38 18.98 45.47
N TRP A 23 -17.24 18.98 46.15
CA TRP A 23 -16.03 18.26 45.73
C TRP A 23 -16.13 16.74 45.95
N ALA A 24 -16.73 16.29 47.06
CA ALA A 24 -16.88 14.88 47.39
C ALA A 24 -18.06 14.19 46.67
N SER A 25 -18.97 14.95 46.05
CA SER A 25 -20.18 14.42 45.39
C SER A 25 -20.02 14.15 43.89
N HIS A 26 -18.83 14.31 43.30
CA HIS A 26 -18.58 13.90 41.91
C HIS A 26 -18.27 12.39 41.80
N SER A 27 -19.19 11.57 42.31
CA SER A 27 -19.37 10.22 41.75
C SER A 27 -20.19 10.41 40.47
N SER A 28 -19.53 10.80 39.37
CA SER A 28 -20.22 10.92 38.08
C SER A 28 -20.80 9.56 37.71
N ALA A 29 -22.12 9.48 37.52
CA ALA A 29 -22.75 8.29 36.94
C ALA A 29 -22.03 7.95 35.62
N LEU A 30 -21.79 6.66 35.37
CA LEU A 30 -21.12 6.21 34.15
C LEU A 30 -21.91 6.70 32.92
N THR A 31 -21.19 7.20 31.92
CA THR A 31 -21.81 7.61 30.66
C THR A 31 -22.11 6.37 29.84
N SER A 32 -23.40 6.10 29.61
CA SER A 32 -23.82 4.95 28.81
C SER A 32 -23.60 5.21 27.33
N ILE A 33 -22.92 4.30 26.64
CA ILE A 33 -22.69 4.34 25.20
C ILE A 33 -22.90 2.96 24.57
N SER A 34 -23.27 2.94 23.30
CA SER A 34 -23.56 1.74 22.52
C SER A 34 -22.62 1.61 21.32
N VAL A 35 -22.17 0.38 21.03
CA VAL A 35 -21.25 0.09 19.92
C VAL A 35 -21.88 -0.97 19.03
N GLN A 36 -22.17 -0.62 17.78
CA GLN A 36 -22.67 -1.55 16.78
C GLN A 36 -21.51 -2.32 16.14
N LEU A 37 -21.42 -3.61 16.48
CA LEU A 37 -20.53 -4.56 15.81
C LEU A 37 -21.06 -4.89 14.42
N LYS A 38 -20.17 -5.32 13.53
CA LYS A 38 -20.52 -5.68 12.14
C LYS A 38 -20.98 -7.13 11.97
N TRP A 39 -20.84 -7.95 13.00
CA TRP A 39 -21.25 -9.34 12.98
C TRP A 39 -21.56 -9.86 14.38
N GLN A 40 -21.80 -11.17 14.49
CA GLN A 40 -21.98 -11.88 15.76
C GLN A 40 -20.68 -11.92 16.57
N HIS A 41 -20.79 -12.22 17.87
CA HIS A 41 -19.64 -12.32 18.77
C HIS A 41 -18.59 -13.29 18.20
N GLN A 42 -17.34 -12.84 18.10
CA GLN A 42 -16.20 -13.58 17.53
C GLN A 42 -14.88 -12.90 17.94
N PHE A 43 -13.74 -13.54 17.70
CA PHE A 43 -12.43 -13.01 18.11
C PHE A 43 -12.05 -11.73 17.35
N GLN A 44 -12.59 -11.51 16.16
CA GLN A 44 -12.45 -10.24 15.41
C GLN A 44 -12.90 -9.00 16.22
N PHE A 45 -13.69 -9.16 17.29
CA PHE A 45 -14.07 -8.06 18.19
C PHE A 45 -13.45 -8.19 19.61
N ALA A 46 -12.41 -9.01 19.77
CA ALA A 46 -11.78 -9.35 21.04
C ALA A 46 -11.41 -8.13 21.89
N GLY A 47 -10.92 -7.06 21.28
CA GLY A 47 -10.54 -5.84 22.01
C GLY A 47 -11.69 -5.17 22.77
N PHE A 48 -12.92 -5.25 22.26
CA PHE A 48 -14.10 -4.69 22.93
C PHE A 48 -14.47 -5.49 24.17
N TYR A 49 -14.47 -6.82 24.06
CA TYR A 49 -14.73 -7.70 25.21
C TYR A 49 -13.64 -7.59 26.27
N ALA A 50 -12.38 -7.53 25.85
CA ALA A 50 -11.25 -7.31 26.75
C ALA A 50 -11.37 -5.96 27.47
N ALA A 51 -11.71 -4.87 26.78
CA ALA A 51 -11.91 -3.57 27.41
C ALA A 51 -13.04 -3.57 28.44
N GLN A 52 -14.12 -4.30 28.17
CA GLN A 52 -15.24 -4.45 29.09
C GLN A 52 -14.86 -5.30 30.31
N GLN A 53 -14.26 -6.47 30.09
CA GLN A 53 -13.88 -7.43 31.14
C GLN A 53 -12.78 -6.88 32.07
N GLN A 54 -11.79 -6.19 31.51
CA GLN A 54 -10.68 -5.58 32.27
C GLN A 54 -11.08 -4.24 32.93
N GLY A 55 -12.34 -3.81 32.77
CA GLY A 55 -12.84 -2.57 33.34
C GLY A 55 -12.23 -1.31 32.72
N PHE A 56 -11.57 -1.38 31.56
CA PHE A 56 -10.99 -0.20 30.91
C PHE A 56 -12.05 0.85 30.58
N TYR A 57 -13.25 0.43 30.16
CA TYR A 57 -14.37 1.34 29.95
C TYR A 57 -14.87 1.98 31.26
N ARG A 58 -15.06 1.17 32.31
CA ARG A 58 -15.51 1.67 33.62
C ARG A 58 -14.52 2.65 34.24
N ASN A 59 -13.23 2.35 34.14
CA ASN A 59 -12.15 3.23 34.60
C ASN A 59 -12.10 4.56 33.82
N ALA A 60 -12.57 4.55 32.58
CA ALA A 60 -12.74 5.74 31.75
C ALA A 60 -14.08 6.47 32.00
N GLY A 61 -14.90 6.02 32.96
CA GLY A 61 -16.21 6.61 33.27
C GLY A 61 -17.33 6.22 32.29
N LEU A 62 -17.14 5.14 31.52
CA LEU A 62 -18.05 4.69 30.47
C LEU A 62 -18.73 3.37 30.82
N ASP A 63 -20.00 3.24 30.48
CA ASP A 63 -20.76 1.99 30.49
C ASP A 63 -21.10 1.59 29.06
N VAL A 64 -20.38 0.61 28.52
CA VAL A 64 -20.41 0.27 27.09
C VAL A 64 -21.30 -0.95 26.86
N THR A 65 -22.27 -0.80 25.96
CA THR A 65 -23.11 -1.90 25.47
C THR A 65 -22.68 -2.30 24.06
N LEU A 66 -22.28 -3.56 23.87
CA LEU A 66 -21.92 -4.10 22.57
C LEU A 66 -23.14 -4.72 21.89
N LEU A 67 -23.54 -4.16 20.75
CA LEU A 67 -24.66 -4.62 19.94
C LEU A 67 -24.12 -5.52 18.82
N SER A 68 -24.52 -6.78 18.80
CA SER A 68 -24.16 -7.70 17.70
C SER A 68 -24.96 -7.39 16.43
N ALA A 69 -24.44 -7.76 15.27
CA ALA A 69 -25.16 -7.68 13.99
C ALA A 69 -25.34 -9.07 13.35
N GLY A 70 -26.29 -9.15 12.41
CA GLY A 70 -26.53 -10.32 11.59
C GLY A 70 -26.69 -9.96 10.10
N PRO A 71 -26.98 -10.96 9.24
CA PRO A 71 -27.19 -10.72 7.81
C PRO A 71 -28.24 -9.63 7.58
N GLY A 72 -27.89 -8.61 6.79
CA GLY A 72 -28.80 -7.53 6.39
C GLY A 72 -28.82 -6.28 7.29
N LEU A 73 -28.13 -6.30 8.45
CA LEU A 73 -27.97 -5.12 9.30
C LEU A 73 -26.66 -4.40 8.96
N ASN A 74 -26.76 -3.11 8.63
CA ASN A 74 -25.61 -2.27 8.32
C ASN A 74 -25.22 -1.39 9.52
N PRO A 75 -24.01 -1.57 10.09
CA PRO A 75 -23.54 -0.78 11.23
C PRO A 75 -23.48 0.73 11.00
N ILE A 76 -23.21 1.16 9.76
CA ILE A 76 -23.13 2.58 9.40
C ILE A 76 -24.50 3.22 9.53
N ASP A 77 -25.55 2.55 9.05
CA ASP A 77 -26.93 3.07 9.10
C ASP A 77 -27.45 3.11 10.55
N GLN A 78 -27.02 2.19 11.42
CA GLN A 78 -27.36 2.21 12.85
C GLN A 78 -26.79 3.42 13.58
N VAL A 79 -25.54 3.81 13.26
CA VAL A 79 -24.92 5.00 13.83
C VAL A 79 -25.53 6.28 13.25
N LEU A 80 -25.77 6.32 11.93
CA LEU A 80 -26.42 7.47 11.26
C LEU A 80 -27.84 7.72 11.76
N SER A 81 -28.59 6.67 12.12
CA SER A 81 -29.94 6.78 12.68
C SER A 81 -29.97 7.05 14.19
N GLY A 82 -28.81 7.07 14.87
CA GLY A 82 -28.70 7.26 16.32
C GLY A 82 -29.13 6.04 17.15
N GLN A 83 -29.30 4.87 16.53
CA GLN A 83 -29.56 3.61 17.23
C GLN A 83 -28.31 3.06 17.92
N ALA A 84 -27.13 3.46 17.45
CA ALA A 84 -25.85 3.21 18.11
C ALA A 84 -24.99 4.48 18.14
N ASP A 85 -24.14 4.62 19.14
CA ASP A 85 -23.27 5.78 19.29
C ASP A 85 -21.97 5.66 18.49
N TYR A 86 -21.45 4.43 18.43
CA TYR A 86 -20.23 4.07 17.72
C TYR A 86 -20.48 2.84 16.86
N GLY A 87 -19.67 2.65 15.82
CA GLY A 87 -19.79 1.49 14.95
C GLY A 87 -18.46 0.97 14.43
N LEU A 88 -18.50 -0.23 13.87
CA LEU A 88 -17.42 -0.82 13.09
C LEU A 88 -17.83 -0.95 11.63
N ALA A 89 -17.01 -0.42 10.73
CA ALA A 89 -17.17 -0.53 9.28
C ALA A 89 -15.83 -0.94 8.64
N ASN A 90 -15.79 -1.39 7.38
CA ASN A 90 -14.51 -1.37 6.65
C ASN A 90 -14.35 -0.04 5.89
N SER A 91 -13.49 -0.04 4.88
CA SER A 91 -13.21 1.12 4.05
C SER A 91 -14.42 1.72 3.32
N GLU A 92 -15.55 0.99 3.17
CA GLU A 92 -16.80 1.55 2.64
C GLU A 92 -17.33 2.75 3.45
N LEU A 93 -16.90 2.92 4.70
CA LEU A 93 -17.20 4.11 5.50
C LEU A 93 -16.79 5.41 4.78
N LEU A 94 -15.69 5.38 4.01
CA LEU A 94 -15.25 6.54 3.25
C LEU A 94 -16.26 6.91 2.15
N LEU A 95 -16.95 5.95 1.53
CA LEU A 95 -17.98 6.24 0.53
C LEU A 95 -19.15 7.01 1.13
N TYR A 96 -19.56 6.67 2.35
CA TYR A 96 -20.58 7.42 3.08
C TYR A 96 -20.16 8.87 3.30
N HIS A 97 -18.90 9.09 3.71
CA HIS A 97 -18.35 10.42 3.88
C HIS A 97 -18.31 11.21 2.56
N LEU A 98 -17.79 10.60 1.49
CA LEU A 98 -17.71 11.22 0.17
C LEU A 98 -19.09 11.57 -0.40
N ASN A 99 -20.12 10.81 -0.01
CA ASN A 99 -21.53 11.07 -0.36
C ASN A 99 -22.24 12.02 0.64
N GLY A 100 -21.49 12.69 1.52
CA GLY A 100 -21.99 13.75 2.40
C GLY A 100 -22.46 13.30 3.78
N SER A 101 -22.32 12.03 4.15
CA SER A 101 -22.67 11.56 5.49
C SER A 101 -21.68 12.09 6.53
N PRO A 102 -22.14 12.55 7.71
CA PRO A 102 -21.28 13.16 8.72
C PRO A 102 -20.57 12.09 9.58
N VAL A 103 -19.86 11.16 8.96
CA VAL A 103 -19.10 10.11 9.66
C VAL A 103 -17.64 10.50 9.86
N THR A 104 -17.05 10.06 10.98
CA THR A 104 -15.63 10.26 11.30
C THR A 104 -15.00 8.94 11.74
N ALA A 105 -13.96 8.51 11.04
CA ALA A 105 -13.10 7.38 11.40
C ALA A 105 -12.22 7.77 12.60
N LEU A 106 -12.35 7.02 13.69
CA LEU A 106 -11.65 7.24 14.95
C LEU A 106 -10.33 6.46 15.03
N ALA A 107 -10.35 5.22 14.56
CA ALA A 107 -9.22 4.30 14.60
C ALA A 107 -9.43 3.16 13.62
N VAL A 108 -8.38 2.74 12.92
CA VAL A 108 -8.38 1.49 12.17
C VAL A 108 -7.78 0.39 13.05
N ILE A 109 -8.55 -0.67 13.28
CA ILE A 109 -8.04 -1.83 14.00
C ILE A 109 -7.28 -2.75 13.04
N PHE A 110 -7.87 -3.09 11.88
CA PHE A 110 -7.26 -4.01 10.93
C PHE A 110 -6.56 -3.21 9.82
N GLN A 111 -5.24 -3.28 9.79
CA GLN A 111 -4.42 -2.60 8.78
C GLN A 111 -4.63 -3.18 7.37
N HIS A 112 -5.16 -4.39 7.29
CA HIS A 112 -5.53 -5.09 6.05
C HIS A 112 -6.94 -5.66 6.14
N SER A 113 -7.70 -5.53 5.06
CA SER A 113 -9.04 -6.11 4.95
C SER A 113 -8.97 -7.63 5.10
N PRO A 114 -9.88 -8.25 5.88
CA PRO A 114 -9.95 -9.72 5.98
C PRO A 114 -10.57 -10.38 4.74
N LEU A 115 -11.09 -9.61 3.78
CA LEU A 115 -11.83 -10.12 2.63
C LEU A 115 -10.89 -10.72 1.58
N VAL A 116 -11.12 -12.00 1.25
CA VAL A 116 -10.41 -12.74 0.20
C VAL A 116 -11.41 -13.48 -0.68
N LEU A 117 -11.00 -13.81 -1.90
CA LEU A 117 -11.74 -14.72 -2.77
C LEU A 117 -11.23 -16.14 -2.58
N LEU A 118 -12.16 -17.09 -2.47
CA LEU A 118 -11.88 -18.49 -2.18
C LEU A 118 -12.52 -19.37 -3.24
N SER A 119 -11.77 -20.35 -3.72
CA SER A 119 -12.23 -21.39 -4.64
C SER A 119 -11.74 -22.75 -4.16
N LEU A 120 -12.32 -23.84 -4.65
CA LEU A 120 -11.82 -25.18 -4.35
C LEU A 120 -10.59 -25.47 -5.21
N LYS A 121 -9.57 -26.16 -4.68
CA LYS A 121 -8.38 -26.52 -5.47
C LYS A 121 -8.72 -27.27 -6.74
N GLN A 122 -9.75 -28.11 -6.70
CA GLN A 122 -10.22 -28.89 -7.85
C GLN A 122 -10.87 -28.05 -8.96
N SER A 123 -11.23 -26.79 -8.70
CA SER A 123 -11.81 -25.91 -9.74
C SER A 123 -10.75 -25.23 -10.60
N GLU A 124 -9.45 -25.38 -10.25
CA GLU A 124 -8.30 -24.78 -10.94
C GLU A 124 -8.34 -23.24 -11.02
N ILE A 125 -9.19 -22.60 -10.20
CA ILE A 125 -9.25 -21.14 -10.08
C ILE A 125 -8.17 -20.71 -9.09
N ASN A 126 -7.06 -20.18 -9.60
CA ASN A 126 -5.89 -19.76 -8.81
C ASN A 126 -5.62 -18.26 -8.89
N ARG A 127 -6.10 -17.60 -9.94
CA ARG A 127 -5.87 -16.17 -10.23
C ARG A 127 -7.19 -15.48 -10.59
N PRO A 128 -7.28 -14.14 -10.47
CA PRO A 128 -8.49 -13.38 -10.81
C PRO A 128 -9.00 -13.63 -12.24
N GLN A 129 -8.11 -13.87 -13.20
CA GLN A 129 -8.45 -14.13 -14.60
C GLN A 129 -9.20 -15.46 -14.79
N ASP A 130 -8.96 -16.45 -13.92
CA ASP A 130 -9.64 -17.76 -13.98
C ASP A 130 -11.13 -17.66 -13.61
N LEU A 131 -11.56 -16.50 -13.10
CA LEU A 131 -12.95 -16.22 -12.77
C LEU A 131 -13.80 -15.86 -14.00
N ILE A 132 -13.19 -15.64 -15.17
CA ILE A 132 -13.92 -15.35 -16.41
C ILE A 132 -14.86 -16.52 -16.74
N GLY A 133 -16.14 -16.20 -16.94
CA GLY A 133 -17.21 -17.16 -17.18
C GLY A 133 -17.65 -17.94 -15.95
N LYS A 134 -17.11 -17.65 -14.76
CA LYS A 134 -17.43 -18.34 -13.50
C LYS A 134 -18.48 -17.60 -12.68
N ARG A 135 -19.16 -18.32 -11.80
CA ARG A 135 -20.09 -17.79 -10.79
C ARG A 135 -19.31 -17.37 -9.57
N VAL A 136 -19.22 -16.06 -9.36
CA VAL A 136 -18.43 -15.46 -8.27
C VAL A 136 -19.37 -14.82 -7.26
N MET A 137 -19.35 -15.30 -6.03
CA MET A 137 -20.20 -14.79 -4.96
C MET A 137 -19.53 -13.64 -4.20
N PHE A 138 -20.10 -12.43 -4.27
CA PHE A 138 -19.64 -11.28 -3.50
C PHE A 138 -20.75 -10.24 -3.32
N ALA A 139 -20.55 -9.28 -2.41
CA ALA A 139 -21.54 -8.24 -2.15
C ALA A 139 -21.67 -7.28 -3.34
N SER A 140 -22.85 -6.71 -3.55
CA SER A 140 -23.04 -5.62 -4.52
C SER A 140 -22.62 -4.27 -3.92
N GLY A 141 -22.34 -3.30 -4.81
CA GLY A 141 -22.09 -1.92 -4.40
C GLY A 141 -20.84 -1.75 -3.52
N PRO A 142 -20.87 -0.81 -2.54
CA PRO A 142 -19.73 -0.48 -1.68
C PRO A 142 -19.08 -1.68 -0.98
N TYR A 143 -19.90 -2.63 -0.51
CA TYR A 143 -19.44 -3.82 0.20
C TYR A 143 -18.71 -4.83 -0.70
N GLY A 144 -18.90 -4.73 -2.02
CA GLY A 144 -18.22 -5.53 -3.01
C GLY A 144 -16.92 -4.93 -3.54
N ALA A 145 -16.57 -3.72 -3.11
CA ALA A 145 -15.53 -2.92 -3.75
C ALA A 145 -14.13 -3.57 -3.70
N ASN A 146 -13.81 -4.38 -2.69
CA ASN A 146 -12.57 -5.17 -2.66
C ASN A 146 -12.49 -6.11 -3.87
N THR A 147 -13.54 -6.87 -4.12
CA THR A 147 -13.61 -7.84 -5.23
C THR A 147 -13.75 -7.15 -6.57
N GLN A 148 -14.59 -6.11 -6.67
CA GLN A 148 -14.74 -5.35 -7.91
C GLN A 148 -13.44 -4.64 -8.27
N GLY A 149 -12.76 -4.04 -7.29
CA GLY A 149 -11.45 -3.42 -7.47
C GLY A 149 -10.39 -4.43 -7.91
N LEU A 150 -10.40 -5.64 -7.33
CA LEU A 150 -9.51 -6.72 -7.73
C LEU A 150 -9.73 -7.09 -9.20
N LEU A 151 -10.98 -7.34 -9.59
CA LEU A 151 -11.33 -7.72 -10.96
C LEU A 151 -10.94 -6.61 -11.94
N LEU A 152 -11.33 -5.36 -11.66
CA LEU A 152 -11.02 -4.19 -12.49
C LEU A 152 -9.50 -4.02 -12.67
N ARG A 153 -8.73 -4.08 -11.58
CA ARG A 153 -7.27 -3.88 -11.61
C ARG A 153 -6.54 -5.00 -12.35
N GLN A 154 -7.15 -6.18 -12.43
CA GLN A 154 -6.63 -7.34 -13.14
C GLN A 154 -7.19 -7.46 -14.57
N GLY A 155 -7.94 -6.45 -15.03
CA GLY A 155 -8.48 -6.39 -16.39
C GLY A 155 -9.66 -7.33 -16.63
N VAL A 156 -10.29 -7.83 -15.57
CA VAL A 156 -11.49 -8.68 -15.65
C VAL A 156 -12.73 -7.78 -15.53
N GLY A 157 -13.44 -7.63 -16.65
CA GLY A 157 -14.69 -6.90 -16.72
C GLY A 157 -15.77 -7.56 -15.85
N MET A 158 -16.63 -6.75 -15.23
CA MET A 158 -17.75 -7.24 -14.41
C MET A 158 -18.78 -8.03 -15.23
N ASP A 159 -18.84 -7.80 -16.55
CA ASP A 159 -19.63 -8.54 -17.52
C ASP A 159 -19.02 -9.89 -17.91
N GLN A 160 -17.73 -10.10 -17.60
CA GLN A 160 -17.02 -11.35 -17.86
C GLN A 160 -17.18 -12.37 -16.73
N VAL A 161 -17.72 -11.97 -15.57
CA VAL A 161 -18.00 -12.86 -14.44
C VAL A 161 -19.51 -12.92 -14.19
N THR A 162 -20.02 -14.09 -13.78
CA THR A 162 -21.41 -14.18 -13.33
C THR A 162 -21.48 -13.80 -11.85
N HIS A 163 -21.88 -12.56 -11.57
CA HIS A 163 -22.05 -12.10 -10.19
C HIS A 163 -23.18 -12.87 -9.50
N VAL A 164 -22.87 -13.44 -8.33
CA VAL A 164 -23.85 -14.05 -7.43
C VAL A 164 -23.89 -13.24 -6.13
N PRO A 165 -25.06 -12.73 -5.70
CA PRO A 165 -25.19 -12.04 -4.42
C PRO A 165 -24.80 -12.93 -3.24
N LEU A 166 -24.27 -12.34 -2.16
CA LEU A 166 -23.91 -13.07 -0.93
C LEU A 166 -25.12 -13.82 -0.35
N SER A 167 -25.01 -15.14 -0.25
CA SER A 167 -25.94 -15.99 0.51
C SER A 167 -25.56 -16.11 1.98
N PHE A 168 -24.33 -15.71 2.34
CA PHE A 168 -23.70 -15.95 3.65
C PHE A 168 -23.58 -17.43 4.03
N ASN A 169 -23.73 -18.35 3.07
CA ASN A 169 -23.64 -19.79 3.29
C ASN A 169 -22.37 -20.37 2.62
N PRO A 170 -21.33 -20.71 3.39
CA PRO A 170 -20.11 -21.38 2.90
C PRO A 170 -20.35 -22.67 2.12
N GLN A 171 -21.46 -23.36 2.38
CA GLN A 171 -21.81 -24.63 1.75
C GLN A 171 -22.04 -24.47 0.23
N ASP A 172 -22.40 -23.27 -0.23
CA ASP A 172 -22.66 -22.99 -1.65
C ASP A 172 -21.41 -23.22 -2.53
N LEU A 173 -20.22 -23.05 -1.96
CA LEU A 173 -18.95 -23.36 -2.64
C LEU A 173 -18.70 -24.88 -2.70
N LEU A 174 -18.99 -25.62 -1.63
CA LEU A 174 -18.80 -27.08 -1.57
C LEU A 174 -19.77 -27.84 -2.48
N GLU A 175 -21.01 -27.35 -2.59
CA GLU A 175 -22.04 -27.92 -3.46
C GLU A 175 -21.90 -27.48 -4.92
N GLY A 176 -20.92 -26.64 -5.25
CA GLY A 176 -20.70 -26.13 -6.61
C GLY A 176 -21.85 -25.24 -7.11
N ARG A 177 -22.57 -24.57 -6.21
CA ARG A 177 -23.55 -23.54 -6.59
C ARG A 177 -22.86 -22.26 -7.04
N VAL A 178 -21.64 -22.04 -6.56
CA VAL A 178 -20.71 -21.01 -7.03
C VAL A 178 -19.33 -21.61 -7.21
N ASP A 179 -18.53 -20.99 -8.07
CA ASP A 179 -17.19 -21.48 -8.42
C ASP A 179 -16.10 -20.81 -7.57
N ALA A 180 -16.37 -19.57 -7.12
CA ALA A 180 -15.60 -18.86 -6.12
C ALA A 180 -16.52 -18.00 -5.25
N MET A 181 -16.14 -17.76 -4.00
CA MET A 181 -16.87 -16.90 -3.08
C MET A 181 -15.95 -16.03 -2.25
N VAL A 182 -16.43 -14.84 -1.90
CA VAL A 182 -15.78 -13.98 -0.92
C VAL A 182 -16.01 -14.52 0.48
N GLY A 183 -14.97 -14.48 1.30
CA GLY A 183 -15.12 -14.64 2.74
C GLY A 183 -13.95 -14.07 3.51
N TYR A 184 -14.04 -14.19 4.83
CA TYR A 184 -12.97 -13.74 5.71
C TYR A 184 -11.88 -14.78 5.84
N ILE A 185 -10.64 -14.36 5.59
CA ILE A 185 -9.44 -15.19 5.77
C ILE A 185 -9.30 -15.67 7.22
N THR A 186 -9.90 -14.96 8.17
CA THR A 186 -9.87 -15.27 9.60
C THR A 186 -10.77 -16.43 10.03
N SER A 187 -11.69 -16.89 9.18
CA SER A 187 -12.66 -17.92 9.59
C SER A 187 -13.01 -18.95 8.50
N LEU A 188 -13.28 -18.49 7.27
CA LEU A 188 -13.79 -19.37 6.21
C LEU A 188 -12.77 -20.45 5.78
N PRO A 189 -11.46 -20.16 5.63
CA PRO A 189 -10.46 -21.19 5.33
C PRO A 189 -10.45 -22.35 6.32
N TYR A 190 -10.48 -22.03 7.62
CA TYR A 190 -10.50 -23.04 8.67
C TYR A 190 -11.76 -23.91 8.60
N TRP A 191 -12.92 -23.29 8.40
CA TRP A 191 -14.18 -24.01 8.25
C TRP A 191 -14.15 -24.97 7.06
N LEU A 192 -13.68 -24.52 5.88
CA LEU A 192 -13.57 -25.36 4.68
C LEU A 192 -12.59 -26.52 4.88
N GLN A 193 -11.47 -26.27 5.57
CA GLN A 193 -10.49 -27.32 5.89
C GLN A 193 -11.08 -28.39 6.84
N GLN A 194 -11.92 -27.99 7.80
CA GLN A 194 -12.65 -28.93 8.68
C GLN A 194 -13.66 -29.79 7.92
N GLN A 195 -14.20 -29.30 6.80
CA GLN A 195 -15.03 -30.09 5.88
C GLN A 195 -14.20 -30.96 4.91
N GLY A 196 -12.88 -31.01 5.07
CA GLY A 196 -11.97 -31.77 4.19
C GLY A 196 -11.74 -31.12 2.84
N ALA A 197 -12.15 -29.86 2.65
CA ALA A 197 -11.99 -29.16 1.38
C ALA A 197 -10.62 -28.51 1.28
N SER A 198 -9.91 -28.78 0.18
CA SER A 198 -8.72 -28.04 -0.20
C SER A 198 -9.10 -26.81 -1.00
N ILE A 199 -8.54 -25.66 -0.63
CA ILE A 199 -8.94 -24.36 -1.19
C ILE A 199 -7.76 -23.61 -1.80
N ASN A 200 -8.05 -22.72 -2.74
CA ASN A 200 -7.18 -21.64 -3.18
C ASN A 200 -7.67 -20.32 -2.59
N VAL A 201 -6.72 -19.43 -2.31
CA VAL A 201 -6.98 -18.09 -1.78
C VAL A 201 -6.45 -17.07 -2.77
N ILE A 202 -7.33 -16.21 -3.26
CA ILE A 202 -6.98 -15.04 -4.08
C ILE A 202 -7.11 -13.82 -3.17
N ASP A 203 -5.96 -13.28 -2.77
CA ASP A 203 -5.88 -12.14 -1.86
C ASP A 203 -5.83 -10.83 -2.65
N PRO A 204 -6.80 -9.91 -2.49
CA PRO A 204 -6.80 -8.63 -3.18
C PRO A 204 -5.51 -7.81 -3.01
N ARG A 205 -4.80 -7.98 -1.88
CA ARG A 205 -3.57 -7.25 -1.55
C ARG A 205 -2.44 -7.60 -2.50
N SER A 206 -2.33 -8.87 -2.89
CA SER A 206 -1.35 -9.35 -3.87
C SER A 206 -1.57 -8.78 -5.28
N HIS A 207 -2.73 -8.13 -5.49
CA HIS A 207 -3.13 -7.52 -6.76
C HIS A 207 -3.31 -6.00 -6.63
N GLY A 208 -2.80 -5.39 -5.55
CA GLY A 208 -2.77 -3.95 -5.35
C GLY A 208 -4.04 -3.33 -4.76
N ILE A 209 -4.98 -4.15 -4.28
CA ILE A 209 -6.16 -3.69 -3.54
C ILE A 209 -5.91 -3.91 -2.06
N ASP A 210 -5.48 -2.85 -1.37
CA ASP A 210 -5.11 -2.89 0.05
C ASP A 210 -6.00 -1.95 0.88
N PHE A 211 -7.19 -2.44 1.22
CA PHE A 211 -8.17 -1.70 2.01
C PHE A 211 -7.99 -1.97 3.51
N TYR A 212 -8.47 -1.05 4.34
CA TYR A 212 -8.54 -1.27 5.78
C TYR A 212 -9.74 -2.17 6.14
N GLY A 213 -9.61 -2.88 7.25
CA GLY A 213 -10.71 -3.56 7.91
C GLY A 213 -11.04 -2.89 9.25
N ASP A 214 -12.25 -3.12 9.75
CA ASP A 214 -12.67 -2.79 11.12
C ASP A 214 -12.20 -1.43 11.62
N THR A 215 -12.66 -0.41 10.90
CA THR A 215 -12.56 1.00 11.27
C THR A 215 -13.62 1.32 12.31
N LEU A 216 -13.17 1.72 13.49
CA LEU A 216 -13.99 2.31 14.55
C LEU A 216 -14.39 3.72 14.12
N PHE A 217 -15.67 4.04 14.17
CA PHE A 217 -16.18 5.35 13.76
C PHE A 217 -17.35 5.83 14.62
N THR A 218 -17.66 7.13 14.50
CA THR A 218 -18.85 7.78 15.08
C THR A 218 -19.30 8.93 14.18
N LEU A 219 -20.32 9.67 14.60
CA LEU A 219 -20.77 10.89 13.93
C LEU A 219 -19.83 12.06 14.24
N ARG A 220 -19.60 12.90 13.23
CA ARG A 220 -18.79 14.12 13.33
C ARG A 220 -19.29 15.04 14.45
N ASP A 221 -20.60 15.20 14.57
CA ASP A 221 -21.20 16.05 15.60
C ASP A 221 -20.85 15.56 17.00
N ARG A 222 -20.80 14.24 17.24
CA ARG A 222 -20.39 13.68 18.52
C ARG A 222 -18.91 13.94 18.83
N VAL A 223 -18.04 13.96 17.82
CA VAL A 223 -16.62 14.35 17.99
C VAL A 223 -16.52 15.80 18.47
N VAL A 224 -17.35 16.69 17.91
CA VAL A 224 -17.37 18.12 18.27
C VAL A 224 -18.03 18.38 19.61
N GLU A 225 -19.17 17.75 19.89
CA GLU A 225 -19.98 17.97 21.09
C GLU A 225 -19.44 17.25 22.33
N ARG A 226 -18.84 16.06 22.15
CA ARG A 226 -18.36 15.19 23.22
C ARG A 226 -16.92 14.68 23.00
N PRO A 227 -15.93 15.57 22.80
CA PRO A 227 -14.57 15.19 22.44
C PRO A 227 -13.87 14.32 23.49
N GLU A 228 -14.09 14.59 24.79
CA GLU A 228 -13.49 13.78 25.87
C GLU A 228 -14.08 12.36 25.94
N GLU A 229 -15.39 12.21 25.69
CA GLU A 229 -16.05 10.89 25.66
C GLU A 229 -15.48 10.03 24.52
N VAL A 230 -15.38 10.63 23.32
CA VAL A 230 -14.80 9.97 22.13
C VAL A 230 -13.35 9.56 22.36
N ARG A 231 -12.54 10.44 22.94
CA ARG A 231 -11.13 10.18 23.25
C ARG A 231 -10.99 9.03 24.25
N LEU A 232 -11.71 9.11 25.37
CA LEU A 232 -11.69 8.10 26.43
C LEU A 232 -12.17 6.73 25.94
N PHE A 233 -13.24 6.71 25.15
CA PHE A 233 -13.75 5.48 24.54
C PHE A 233 -12.73 4.87 23.56
N ARG A 234 -12.13 5.68 22.69
CA ARG A 234 -11.08 5.26 21.76
C ARG A 234 -9.88 4.68 22.51
N GLU A 235 -9.34 5.39 23.50
CA GLU A 235 -8.19 4.94 24.30
C GLU A 235 -8.49 3.64 25.05
N ALA A 236 -9.65 3.54 25.71
CA ALA A 236 -10.06 2.33 26.42
C ALA A 236 -10.20 1.14 25.47
N THR A 237 -10.77 1.35 24.28
CA THR A 237 -10.92 0.33 23.23
C THR A 237 -9.55 -0.14 22.71
N LEU A 238 -8.62 0.78 22.44
CA LEU A 238 -7.27 0.44 21.97
C LEU A 238 -6.45 -0.30 23.05
N ARG A 239 -6.64 0.04 24.34
CA ARG A 239 -6.08 -0.72 25.46
C ARG A 239 -6.66 -2.14 25.52
N GLY A 240 -7.96 -2.28 25.30
CA GLY A 240 -8.61 -3.60 25.21
C GLY A 240 -8.04 -4.44 24.08
N TRP A 241 -7.83 -3.86 22.90
CA TRP A 241 -7.17 -4.54 21.78
C TRP A 241 -5.73 -4.96 22.09
N ARG A 242 -4.96 -4.11 22.77
CA ARG A 242 -3.60 -4.46 23.19
C ARG A 242 -3.61 -5.67 24.13
N TYR A 243 -4.50 -5.65 25.13
CA TYR A 243 -4.70 -6.79 26.03
C TYR A 243 -5.12 -8.06 25.28
N ALA A 244 -6.10 -7.96 24.38
CA ALA A 244 -6.60 -9.11 23.63
C ALA A 244 -5.53 -9.79 22.76
N LEU A 245 -4.56 -9.02 22.25
CA LEU A 245 -3.45 -9.55 21.44
C LEU A 245 -2.32 -10.14 22.28
N GLU A 246 -2.15 -9.67 23.52
CA GLU A 246 -1.20 -10.21 24.49
C GLU A 246 -1.74 -11.46 25.21
N HIS A 247 -3.06 -11.51 25.43
CA HIS A 247 -3.76 -12.54 26.19
C HIS A 247 -4.88 -13.23 25.36
N PRO A 248 -4.57 -13.81 24.18
CA PRO A 248 -5.60 -14.33 23.28
C PRO A 248 -6.41 -15.48 23.90
N ASP A 249 -5.77 -16.42 24.62
CA ASP A 249 -6.47 -17.56 25.23
C ASP A 249 -7.50 -17.15 26.28
N GLU A 250 -7.21 -16.11 27.08
CA GLU A 250 -8.15 -15.58 28.07
C GLU A 250 -9.39 -14.97 27.42
N VAL A 251 -9.20 -14.24 26.32
CA VAL A 251 -10.33 -13.65 25.58
C VAL A 251 -11.11 -14.72 24.82
N ILE A 252 -10.46 -15.78 24.35
CA ILE A 252 -11.13 -16.96 23.80
C ILE A 252 -12.01 -17.61 24.87
N ASP A 253 -11.50 -17.81 26.07
CA ASP A 253 -12.27 -18.34 27.20
C ASP A 253 -13.46 -17.45 27.54
N LEU A 254 -13.28 -16.14 27.53
CA LEU A 254 -14.35 -15.16 27.72
C LEU A 254 -15.45 -15.30 26.66
N LEU A 255 -15.09 -15.41 25.39
CA LEU A 255 -16.03 -15.57 24.27
C LEU A 255 -16.83 -16.87 24.36
N VAL A 256 -16.17 -17.97 24.73
CA VAL A 256 -16.82 -19.28 24.88
C VAL A 256 -17.77 -19.28 26.09
N THR A 257 -17.34 -18.73 27.22
CA THR A 257 -18.08 -18.83 28.49
C THR A 257 -19.19 -17.80 28.65
N GLN A 258 -18.97 -16.55 28.24
CA GLN A 258 -19.92 -15.45 28.48
C GLN A 258 -20.73 -15.05 27.24
N TYR A 259 -20.18 -15.23 26.04
CA TYR A 259 -20.82 -14.79 24.80
C TYR A 259 -21.32 -15.94 23.92
N GLY A 260 -21.24 -17.18 24.42
CA GLY A 260 -21.90 -18.35 23.82
C GLY A 260 -21.43 -18.67 22.40
N TYR A 261 -20.13 -18.49 22.11
CA TYR A 261 -19.58 -18.76 20.78
C TYR A 261 -19.75 -20.23 20.38
N LYS A 262 -20.31 -20.47 19.19
CA LYS A 262 -20.80 -21.80 18.77
C LYS A 262 -19.73 -22.71 18.16
N ASN A 263 -18.60 -22.18 17.68
CA ASN A 263 -17.55 -23.00 17.07
C ASN A 263 -16.50 -23.46 18.09
N SER A 264 -15.68 -24.43 17.71
CA SER A 264 -14.62 -24.99 18.55
C SER A 264 -13.61 -23.93 19.02
N ARG A 265 -12.99 -24.13 20.19
CA ARG A 265 -11.86 -23.31 20.68
C ARG A 265 -10.75 -23.16 19.62
N ALA A 266 -10.45 -24.23 18.89
CA ALA A 266 -9.45 -24.23 17.82
C ALA A 266 -9.79 -23.26 16.67
N ALA A 267 -11.09 -23.05 16.38
CA ALA A 267 -11.53 -22.06 15.40
C ALA A 267 -11.22 -20.64 15.86
N LEU A 268 -11.46 -20.34 17.15
CA LEU A 268 -11.11 -19.03 17.73
C LEU A 268 -9.60 -18.81 17.82
N GLN A 269 -8.81 -19.86 18.06
CA GLN A 269 -7.35 -19.76 18.02
C GLN A 269 -6.83 -19.44 16.62
N PHE A 270 -7.38 -20.10 15.59
CA PHE A 270 -7.10 -19.77 14.20
C PHE A 270 -7.50 -18.32 13.88
N GLU A 271 -8.69 -17.90 14.30
CA GLU A 271 -9.19 -16.54 14.10
C GLU A 271 -8.30 -15.50 14.79
N ALA A 272 -7.82 -15.77 16.01
CA ALA A 272 -6.91 -14.91 16.74
C ALA A 272 -5.56 -14.74 16.03
N GLU A 273 -4.99 -15.84 15.53
CA GLU A 273 -3.71 -15.80 14.80
C GLU A 273 -3.85 -15.02 13.49
N ALA A 274 -4.91 -15.30 12.71
CA ALA A 274 -5.18 -14.59 11.47
C ALA A 274 -5.47 -13.10 11.71
N THR A 275 -6.26 -12.78 12.74
CA THR A 275 -6.55 -11.40 13.16
C THR A 275 -5.27 -10.64 13.50
N ARG A 276 -4.36 -11.25 14.26
CA ARG A 276 -3.07 -10.63 14.60
C ARG A 276 -2.23 -10.30 13.36
N LYS A 277 -2.26 -11.14 12.32
CA LYS A 277 -1.57 -10.89 11.04
C LYS A 277 -2.16 -9.69 10.28
N LEU A 278 -3.47 -9.46 10.36
CA LEU A 278 -4.16 -8.34 9.71
C LEU A 278 -4.00 -7.01 10.47
N ILE A 279 -3.85 -7.06 11.80
CA ILE A 279 -3.67 -5.88 12.65
C ILE A 279 -2.21 -5.36 12.61
N MET A 280 -1.23 -6.26 12.46
CA MET A 280 0.21 -5.93 12.44
C MET A 280 0.69 -5.12 13.67
N PRO A 281 0.36 -5.52 14.91
CA PRO A 281 0.57 -4.70 16.11
C PRO A 281 2.05 -4.44 16.45
N LYS A 282 2.99 -5.19 15.87
CA LYS A 282 4.44 -4.97 16.04
C LYS A 282 5.02 -3.93 15.06
N LEU A 283 4.32 -3.64 13.96
CA LEU A 283 4.80 -2.79 12.87
C LEU A 283 4.06 -1.45 12.80
N VAL A 284 2.78 -1.45 13.19
CA VAL A 284 1.92 -0.27 13.13
C VAL A 284 1.25 -0.08 14.48
N GLU A 285 1.21 1.17 14.96
CA GLU A 285 0.50 1.51 16.19
C GLU A 285 -1.00 1.20 16.06
N LEU A 286 -1.57 0.55 17.08
CA LEU A 286 -3.01 0.24 17.12
C LEU A 286 -3.85 1.51 16.95
N GLY A 287 -4.76 1.49 15.97
CA GLY A 287 -5.61 2.63 15.66
C GLY A 287 -4.98 3.68 14.74
N HIS A 288 -3.75 3.46 14.25
CA HIS A 288 -3.11 4.32 13.27
C HIS A 288 -3.86 4.31 11.93
N MET A 289 -3.94 5.47 11.30
CA MET A 289 -4.58 5.68 10.01
C MET A 289 -3.68 6.53 9.13
N ASN A 290 -3.27 5.98 7.97
CA ASN A 290 -2.52 6.72 6.96
C ASN A 290 -3.46 7.49 6.02
N PRO A 291 -3.41 8.83 5.95
CA PRO A 291 -4.27 9.62 5.07
C PRO A 291 -4.05 9.34 3.57
N GLY A 292 -2.80 9.09 3.16
CA GLY A 292 -2.47 8.74 1.77
C GLY A 292 -3.12 7.43 1.33
N ARG A 293 -3.12 6.40 2.19
CA ARG A 293 -3.83 5.15 1.92
C ARG A 293 -5.35 5.37 1.82
N TRP A 294 -5.94 6.20 2.68
CA TRP A 294 -7.35 6.56 2.55
C TRP A 294 -7.66 7.29 1.23
N HIS A 295 -6.73 8.10 0.73
CA HIS A 295 -6.85 8.73 -0.59
C HIS A 295 -6.83 7.70 -1.73
N ASP A 296 -5.91 6.73 -1.69
CA ASP A 296 -5.81 5.65 -2.68
C ASP A 296 -7.06 4.74 -2.67
N ILE A 297 -7.60 4.45 -1.48
CA ILE A 297 -8.88 3.74 -1.32
C ILE A 297 -10.01 4.55 -1.97
N GLY A 298 -10.09 5.86 -1.69
CA GLY A 298 -11.07 6.75 -2.29
C GLY A 298 -10.98 6.76 -3.82
N LYS A 299 -9.77 6.84 -4.37
CA LYS A 299 -9.53 6.77 -5.81
C LYS A 299 -10.02 5.45 -6.40
N THR A 300 -9.76 4.34 -5.72
CA THR A 300 -10.25 3.02 -6.14
C THR A 300 -11.78 3.00 -6.21
N PHE A 301 -12.47 3.63 -5.25
CA PHE A 301 -13.92 3.78 -5.32
C PHE A 301 -14.39 4.66 -6.47
N SER A 302 -13.67 5.75 -6.77
CA SER A 302 -13.95 6.62 -7.93
C SER A 302 -13.78 5.87 -9.25
N ASP A 303 -12.70 5.08 -9.38
CA ASP A 303 -12.41 4.25 -10.56
C ASP A 303 -13.49 3.16 -10.78
N LEU A 304 -14.09 2.66 -9.69
CA LEU A 304 -15.23 1.75 -9.72
C LEU A 304 -16.59 2.44 -9.98
N GLY A 305 -16.62 3.77 -10.08
CA GLY A 305 -17.86 4.54 -10.23
C GLY A 305 -18.75 4.56 -8.98
N LEU A 306 -18.20 4.23 -7.81
CA LEU A 306 -18.92 4.17 -6.53
C LEU A 306 -18.90 5.50 -5.75
N GLY A 307 -18.00 6.43 -6.11
CA GLY A 307 -17.81 7.71 -5.45
C GLY A 307 -17.43 8.85 -6.40
N PRO A 308 -17.37 10.09 -5.90
CA PRO A 308 -16.99 11.26 -6.69
C PRO A 308 -15.55 11.17 -7.20
N GLN A 309 -15.22 11.90 -8.28
CA GLN A 309 -13.87 11.91 -8.88
C GLN A 309 -12.81 12.57 -7.97
N THR A 310 -13.24 13.44 -7.05
CA THR A 310 -12.36 14.11 -6.09
C THR A 310 -12.54 13.52 -4.70
N VAL A 311 -11.45 13.03 -4.11
CA VAL A 311 -11.44 12.45 -2.77
C VAL A 311 -11.10 13.53 -1.75
N ASN A 312 -12.11 14.01 -1.01
CA ASN A 312 -11.93 14.89 0.14
C ASN A 312 -11.97 14.06 1.44
N LEU A 313 -11.00 14.25 2.33
CA LEU A 313 -10.90 13.58 3.63
C LEU A 313 -11.15 14.54 4.81
N GLU A 314 -11.52 15.80 4.54
CA GLU A 314 -11.71 16.80 5.58
C GLU A 314 -12.84 16.42 6.54
N GLY A 315 -12.49 16.33 7.83
CA GLY A 315 -13.41 15.90 8.88
C GLY A 315 -13.83 14.43 8.77
N PHE A 316 -13.11 13.61 8.00
CA PHE A 316 -13.26 12.15 7.99
C PHE A 316 -12.32 11.48 8.99
N LEU A 317 -11.07 11.94 9.09
CA LEU A 317 -10.08 11.35 9.97
C LEU A 317 -10.05 12.08 11.32
N TYR A 318 -10.17 11.33 12.41
CA TYR A 318 -9.96 11.85 13.76
C TYR A 318 -8.48 12.14 14.01
N ASP A 319 -8.19 13.36 14.49
CA ASP A 319 -6.83 13.82 14.82
C ASP A 319 -6.69 14.01 16.35
N PRO A 320 -6.01 13.09 17.05
CA PRO A 320 -5.77 13.20 18.49
C PRO A 320 -4.95 14.45 18.89
N ALA A 321 -4.01 14.88 18.06
CA ALA A 321 -3.10 15.97 18.39
C ALA A 321 -3.80 17.33 18.40
N ARG A 322 -4.79 17.51 17.52
CA ARG A 322 -5.63 18.71 17.47
C ARG A 322 -6.44 18.91 18.75
N GLU A 323 -6.96 17.83 19.33
CA GLU A 323 -7.71 17.87 20.60
C GLU A 323 -6.80 18.16 21.80
N GLU A 324 -5.60 17.57 21.84
CA GLU A 324 -4.62 17.86 22.89
C GLU A 324 -4.19 19.33 22.90
N LEU A 325 -4.00 19.93 21.72
CA LEU A 325 -3.66 21.35 21.58
C LEU A 325 -4.78 22.24 22.14
N GLY A 326 -6.04 21.92 21.82
CA GLY A 326 -7.22 22.64 22.33
C GLY A 326 -7.37 22.54 23.85
N ARG A 327 -7.06 21.38 24.45
CA ARG A 327 -7.02 21.21 25.90
C ARG A 327 -5.91 22.05 26.55
N ASN A 328 -4.70 22.02 26.00
CA ASN A 328 -3.57 22.77 26.54
C ASN A 328 -3.84 24.28 26.49
N LEU A 329 -4.42 24.78 25.40
CA LEU A 329 -4.85 26.18 25.29
C LEU A 329 -5.92 26.56 26.32
N ARG A 330 -6.92 25.69 26.54
CA ARG A 330 -7.93 25.90 27.60
C ARG A 330 -7.30 25.91 28.99
N MET A 331 -6.36 25.00 29.27
CA MET A 331 -5.65 24.94 30.55
C MET A 331 -4.81 26.20 30.77
N VAL A 332 -4.07 26.65 29.75
CA VAL A 332 -3.32 27.91 29.78
C VAL A 332 -4.27 29.09 30.01
N ALA A 333 -5.42 29.14 29.33
CA ALA A 333 -6.43 30.18 29.56
C ALA A 333 -6.94 30.18 31.01
N TRP A 334 -7.24 29.01 31.58
CA TRP A 334 -7.62 28.86 33.00
C TRP A 334 -6.53 29.32 33.95
N LEU A 335 -5.26 28.97 33.68
CA LEU A 335 -4.11 29.41 34.49
C LEU A 335 -3.93 30.94 34.42
N VAL A 336 -4.08 31.54 33.23
CA VAL A 336 -4.03 33.00 33.03
C VAL A 336 -5.19 33.69 33.74
N SER A 337 -6.41 33.16 33.63
CA SER A 337 -7.57 33.69 34.36
C SER A 337 -7.41 33.57 35.88
N GLY A 338 -6.86 32.46 36.37
CA GLY A 338 -6.53 32.26 37.78
C GLY A 338 -5.47 33.24 38.28
N LEU A 339 -4.43 33.50 37.49
CA LEU A 339 -3.40 34.49 37.79
C LEU A 339 -3.98 35.91 37.84
N LEU A 340 -4.81 36.29 36.87
CA LEU A 340 -5.50 37.58 36.85
C LEU A 340 -6.42 37.75 38.07
N PHE A 341 -7.14 36.70 38.46
CA PHE A 341 -7.96 36.70 39.67
C PHE A 341 -7.12 36.85 40.94
N ALA A 342 -5.98 36.16 41.04
CA ALA A 342 -5.05 36.31 42.16
C ALA A 342 -4.47 37.73 42.24
N VAL A 343 -4.09 38.33 41.11
CA VAL A 343 -3.62 39.73 41.05
C VAL A 343 -4.73 40.70 41.46
N MET A 344 -5.97 40.47 41.03
CA MET A 344 -7.12 41.25 41.45
C MET A 344 -7.36 41.12 42.97
N LEU A 345 -7.30 39.90 43.51
CA LEU A 345 -7.47 39.62 44.93
C LEU A 345 -6.39 40.30 45.77
N VAL A 346 -5.12 40.20 45.36
CA VAL A 346 -3.98 40.88 46.00
C VAL A 346 -4.17 42.40 45.93
N SER A 347 -4.63 42.94 44.80
CA SER A 347 -4.88 44.38 44.65
C SER A 347 -6.02 44.86 45.58
N VAL A 348 -7.09 44.07 45.71
CA VAL A 348 -8.18 44.32 46.66
C VAL A 348 -7.68 44.22 48.10
N LEU A 349 -6.87 43.22 48.43
CA LEU A 349 -6.27 43.03 49.75
C LEU A 349 -5.31 44.18 50.09
N ILE A 350 -4.49 44.65 49.16
CA ILE A 350 -3.63 45.83 49.34
C ILE A 350 -4.49 47.08 49.55
N GLY A 351 -5.56 47.26 48.77
CA GLY A 351 -6.51 48.36 48.94
C GLY A 351 -7.22 48.32 50.29
N PHE A 352 -7.67 47.14 50.72
CA PHE A 352 -8.28 46.90 52.02
C PHE A 352 -7.29 47.15 53.15
N ASN A 353 -6.07 46.63 53.05
CA ASN A 353 -5.01 46.82 54.04
C ASN A 353 -4.58 48.30 54.15
N ARG A 354 -4.50 49.02 53.03
CA ARG A 354 -4.28 50.49 53.01
C ARG A 354 -5.44 51.25 53.65
N ARG A 355 -6.69 50.83 53.42
CA ARG A 355 -7.87 51.41 54.12
C ARG A 355 -7.86 51.09 55.63
N LEU A 356 -7.47 49.88 56.00
CA LEU A 356 -7.38 49.43 57.39
C LEU A 356 -6.29 50.18 58.15
N THR A 357 -5.09 50.33 57.56
CA THR A 357 -4.00 51.11 58.14
C THR A 357 -4.33 52.59 58.26
N ARG A 358 -5.14 53.16 57.35
CA ARG A 358 -5.68 54.52 57.52
C ARG A 358 -6.64 54.62 58.71
N ARG A 359 -7.61 53.69 58.83
CA ARG A 359 -8.54 53.66 59.98
C ARG A 359 -7.84 53.36 61.32
N LEU A 360 -6.83 52.48 61.31
CA LEU A 360 -6.01 52.19 62.49
C LEU A 360 -5.18 53.41 62.88
N ARG A 361 -4.58 54.17 61.95
CA ARG A 361 -3.87 55.41 62.31
C ARG A 361 -4.78 56.49 62.92
N GLU A 362 -6.07 56.47 62.60
CA GLU A 362 -7.07 57.36 63.21
C GLU A 362 -7.55 56.87 64.60
N HIS A 363 -7.67 55.55 64.84
CA HIS A 363 -8.05 54.98 66.15
C HIS A 363 -6.88 54.85 67.14
N THR A 364 -5.65 54.63 66.66
CA THR A 364 -4.45 54.45 67.51
C THR A 364 -3.88 55.77 68.03
N ARG A 365 -4.47 56.91 67.65
CA ARG A 365 -4.17 58.24 68.20
C ARG A 365 -5.07 58.64 69.36
N ASN A 366 -6.20 57.93 69.60
CA ASN A 366 -7.18 58.25 70.66
C ASN A 366 -7.33 57.19 71.76
N LEU A 367 -6.52 56.12 71.77
CA LEU A 367 -6.57 55.04 72.79
C LEU A 367 -5.27 54.87 73.59
N ARG A 368 -4.33 55.81 73.47
CA ARG A 368 -3.05 55.82 74.21
C ARG A 368 -3.06 56.68 75.48
N GLU A 369 -4.23 57.01 76.00
CA GLU A 369 -4.37 57.83 77.21
C GLU A 369 -5.28 57.24 78.31
N SER A 370 -5.60 55.93 78.29
CA SER A 370 -6.28 55.30 79.43
C SER A 370 -6.19 53.77 79.42
N HIS A 371 -5.16 53.17 80.02
CA HIS A 371 -5.25 51.90 80.78
C HIS A 371 -3.90 51.49 81.40
N ASP A 372 -3.47 52.22 82.43
CA ASP A 372 -2.42 51.81 83.38
C ASP A 372 -3.01 51.05 84.60
N VAL A 373 -4.19 50.42 84.48
CA VAL A 373 -4.96 49.90 85.63
C VAL A 373 -5.36 48.41 85.50
N LEU A 374 -4.72 47.60 84.65
CA LEU A 374 -5.08 46.17 84.52
C LEU A 374 -3.90 45.19 84.55
N LYS A 375 -2.79 45.59 85.17
CA LYS A 375 -1.66 44.71 85.49
C LYS A 375 -1.81 43.89 86.78
N GLU A 376 -2.95 43.99 87.47
CA GLU A 376 -3.13 43.43 88.81
C GLU A 376 -4.02 42.17 88.88
N LYS A 377 -4.52 41.65 87.74
CA LYS A 377 -5.44 40.50 87.72
C LYS A 377 -4.93 39.21 87.07
N GLU A 378 -3.66 39.16 86.68
CA GLU A 378 -3.07 37.96 86.04
C GLU A 378 -2.34 37.04 87.03
N LEU A 379 -2.11 37.48 88.26
CA LEU A 379 -1.37 36.72 89.27
C LEU A 379 -2.23 35.75 90.10
N ALA A 380 -3.57 35.81 89.99
CA ALA A 380 -4.49 34.98 90.79
C ALA A 380 -4.97 33.69 90.09
N LEU A 381 -4.65 33.50 88.81
CA LEU A 381 -5.12 32.35 88.00
C LEU A 381 -4.09 31.22 87.86
N SER A 382 -2.84 31.46 88.26
CA SER A 382 -1.75 30.48 88.14
C SER A 382 -1.70 29.46 89.29
N GLN A 383 -2.45 29.65 90.38
CA GLN A 383 -2.33 28.82 91.59
C GLN A 383 -3.43 27.75 91.75
N LEU A 384 -4.44 27.69 90.87
CA LEU A 384 -5.55 26.73 90.98
C LEU A 384 -5.41 25.52 90.02
N ASN A 385 -4.47 25.55 89.08
CA ASN A 385 -4.34 24.51 88.06
C ASN A 385 -3.36 23.38 88.41
N GLN A 386 -2.70 23.46 89.57
CA GLN A 386 -1.62 22.55 89.94
C GLN A 386 -2.08 21.36 90.81
N GLU A 387 -3.36 21.31 91.23
CA GLU A 387 -3.89 20.26 92.10
C GLU A 387 -4.76 19.20 91.39
N LEU A 388 -5.16 19.43 90.13
CA LEU A 388 -6.02 18.49 89.39
C LEU A 388 -5.25 17.39 88.63
N GLU A 389 -4.00 17.64 88.25
CA GLU A 389 -3.24 16.71 87.39
C GLU A 389 -2.65 15.50 88.13
N GLN A 390 -2.49 15.58 89.46
CA GLN A 390 -1.88 14.48 90.23
C GLN A 390 -2.84 13.37 90.65
N LYS A 391 -4.16 13.53 90.51
CA LYS A 391 -5.14 12.53 91.00
C LYS A 391 -5.74 11.59 89.95
N ILE A 392 -5.51 11.82 88.66
CA ILE A 392 -6.11 11.02 87.58
C ILE A 392 -5.13 9.99 86.97
N ALA A 393 -3.82 10.17 87.14
CA ALA A 393 -2.81 9.40 86.41
C ALA A 393 -2.43 8.01 86.98
N ILE A 394 -2.93 7.60 88.16
CA ILE A 394 -2.34 6.45 88.88
C ILE A 394 -3.26 5.20 88.96
N ARG A 395 -4.49 5.20 88.43
CA ARG A 395 -5.38 4.01 88.59
C ARG A 395 -6.09 3.43 87.37
N THR A 396 -5.87 3.91 86.15
CA THR A 396 -6.67 3.43 85.00
C THR A 396 -5.89 3.36 83.67
N ASP A 397 -4.74 2.67 83.64
CA ASP A 397 -3.96 2.54 82.39
C ASP A 397 -3.16 1.22 82.24
N ALA A 398 -3.19 0.34 83.25
CA ALA A 398 -2.33 -0.85 83.29
C ALA A 398 -3.00 -2.18 82.87
N LEU A 399 -4.31 -2.19 82.56
CA LEU A 399 -5.05 -3.41 82.22
C LEU A 399 -5.69 -3.41 80.82
N GLU A 400 -5.82 -2.25 80.16
CA GLU A 400 -6.38 -2.15 78.80
C GLU A 400 -5.32 -2.25 77.69
N ARG A 401 -4.06 -1.87 77.94
CA ARG A 401 -3.00 -1.88 76.93
C ARG A 401 -2.60 -3.28 76.44
N THR A 402 -2.50 -4.25 77.34
CA THR A 402 -2.00 -5.60 77.02
C THR A 402 -2.99 -6.46 76.23
N ASN A 403 -4.29 -6.17 76.26
CA ASN A 403 -5.32 -6.96 75.57
C ASN A 403 -5.57 -6.50 74.12
N GLU A 404 -5.36 -5.22 73.81
CA GLU A 404 -5.43 -4.71 72.43
C GLU A 404 -4.15 -5.00 71.64
N GLU A 405 -2.98 -4.98 72.30
CA GLU A 405 -1.69 -5.32 71.68
C GLU A 405 -1.66 -6.78 71.17
N LEU A 406 -2.15 -7.75 71.95
CA LEU A 406 -2.19 -9.17 71.55
C LEU A 406 -3.16 -9.47 70.41
N LYS A 407 -4.26 -8.72 70.28
CA LYS A 407 -5.23 -8.89 69.18
C LYS A 407 -4.69 -8.38 67.85
N LEU A 408 -4.00 -7.24 67.87
CA LEU A 408 -3.32 -6.69 66.70
C LEU A 408 -2.20 -7.62 66.22
N GLU A 409 -1.42 -8.19 67.14
CA GLU A 409 -0.31 -9.09 66.79
C GLU A 409 -0.78 -10.40 66.12
N ILE A 410 -1.90 -11.00 66.59
CA ILE A 410 -2.45 -12.22 65.98
C ILE A 410 -3.02 -11.94 64.58
N ALA A 411 -3.72 -10.82 64.39
CA ALA A 411 -4.26 -10.44 63.08
C ALA A 411 -3.13 -10.19 62.07
N GLU A 412 -2.07 -9.50 62.50
CA GLU A 412 -0.92 -9.18 61.67
C GLU A 412 -0.09 -10.44 61.32
N ARG A 413 0.04 -11.39 62.25
CA ARG A 413 0.69 -12.68 62.00
C ARG A 413 -0.09 -13.54 60.99
N HIS A 414 -1.41 -13.58 61.09
CA HIS A 414 -2.26 -14.33 60.14
C HIS A 414 -2.19 -13.73 58.73
N GLN A 415 -2.17 -12.39 58.62
CA GLN A 415 -2.05 -11.69 57.35
C GLN A 415 -0.67 -11.90 56.70
N ARG A 416 0.41 -11.96 57.50
CA ARG A 416 1.76 -12.34 57.03
C ARG A 416 1.80 -13.77 56.49
N GLU A 417 1.22 -14.75 57.19
CA GLU A 417 1.18 -16.15 56.74
C GLU A 417 0.38 -16.31 55.43
N LEU A 418 -0.76 -15.63 55.31
CA LEU A 418 -1.58 -15.65 54.10
C LEU A 418 -0.83 -15.06 52.90
N SER A 419 -0.19 -13.90 53.07
CA SER A 419 0.62 -13.26 52.03
C SER A 419 1.77 -14.15 51.56
N LEU A 420 2.50 -14.81 52.46
CA LEU A 420 3.59 -15.73 52.08
C LEU A 420 3.07 -16.93 51.28
N ARG A 421 1.92 -17.50 51.65
CA ARG A 421 1.30 -18.60 50.90
C ARG A 421 0.84 -18.17 49.50
N LEU A 422 0.26 -16.97 49.38
CA LEU A 422 -0.17 -16.43 48.09
C LEU A 422 1.01 -16.14 47.16
N LEU A 423 2.08 -15.54 47.68
CA LEU A 423 3.31 -15.28 46.92
C LEU A 423 3.96 -16.59 46.45
N SER A 424 4.06 -17.59 47.32
CA SER A 424 4.60 -18.91 46.96
C SER A 424 3.78 -19.58 45.85
N LYS A 425 2.45 -19.61 45.99
CA LYS A 425 1.56 -20.15 44.94
C LYS A 425 1.62 -19.36 43.63
N ALA A 426 1.78 -18.04 43.68
CA ALA A 426 1.91 -17.19 42.50
C ALA A 426 3.22 -17.51 41.73
N VAL A 427 4.32 -17.71 42.44
CA VAL A 427 5.63 -18.09 41.86
C VAL A 427 5.59 -19.50 41.27
N GLU A 428 4.95 -20.47 41.94
CA GLU A 428 4.82 -21.85 41.46
C GLU A 428 3.95 -21.96 40.20
N ASN A 429 2.90 -21.13 40.09
CA ASN A 429 1.98 -21.12 38.95
C ASN A 429 2.37 -20.10 37.86
N SER A 430 3.51 -19.42 38.01
CA SER A 430 4.00 -18.51 36.97
C SER A 430 4.33 -19.27 35.68
N HIS A 431 4.10 -18.61 34.55
CA HIS A 431 4.52 -19.12 33.23
C HIS A 431 6.01 -18.86 32.96
N SER A 432 6.60 -17.88 33.65
CA SER A 432 8.03 -17.58 33.58
C SER A 432 8.82 -18.56 34.46
N GLY A 433 9.96 -19.02 33.94
CA GLY A 433 10.87 -19.89 34.66
C GLY A 433 11.63 -19.11 35.72
N ILE A 434 11.44 -19.48 36.99
CA ILE A 434 12.09 -18.86 38.13
C ILE A 434 13.12 -19.83 38.70
N LEU A 435 14.36 -19.36 38.84
CA LEU A 435 15.44 -20.02 39.57
C LEU A 435 16.03 -19.05 40.59
N ILE A 436 16.23 -19.50 41.82
CA ILE A 436 16.92 -18.76 42.88
C ILE A 436 18.18 -19.51 43.24
N ALA A 437 19.31 -18.82 43.21
CA ALA A 437 20.60 -19.34 43.67
C ALA A 437 21.13 -18.52 44.84
N ASP A 438 21.94 -19.13 45.72
CA ASP A 438 22.63 -18.42 46.80
C ASP A 438 23.86 -17.64 46.30
N GLY A 439 24.56 -16.98 47.22
CA GLY A 439 25.78 -16.21 46.93
C GLY A 439 26.93 -17.02 46.31
N ASP A 440 26.93 -18.35 46.48
CA ASP A 440 27.91 -19.27 45.88
C ASP A 440 27.37 -19.90 44.57
N LEU A 441 26.25 -19.40 44.06
CA LEU A 441 25.55 -19.85 42.86
C LEU A 441 25.06 -21.31 42.95
N SER A 442 24.76 -21.79 44.16
CA SER A 442 24.07 -23.06 44.39
C SER A 442 22.57 -22.86 44.29
N VAL A 443 21.88 -23.74 43.57
CA VAL A 443 20.44 -23.60 43.34
C VAL A 443 19.66 -23.91 44.62
N VAL A 444 18.95 -22.89 45.12
CA VAL A 444 18.10 -22.94 46.33
C VAL A 444 16.66 -23.30 45.96
N TYR A 445 16.16 -22.75 44.86
CA TYR A 445 14.77 -22.94 44.42
C TYR A 445 14.64 -22.90 42.91
N VAL A 446 13.73 -23.70 42.37
CA VAL A 446 13.26 -23.62 40.99
C VAL A 446 11.75 -23.85 40.95
N ASN A 447 11.04 -23.08 40.13
CA ASN A 447 9.62 -23.32 39.90
C ASN A 447 9.40 -24.36 38.77
N PRO A 448 8.19 -24.95 38.66
CA PRO A 448 7.87 -25.91 37.61
C PRO A 448 8.05 -25.37 36.18
N ALA A 449 7.82 -24.07 35.95
CA ALA A 449 7.99 -23.46 34.65
C ALA A 449 9.46 -23.46 34.18
N PHE A 450 10.42 -23.24 35.09
CA PHE A 450 11.84 -23.29 34.76
C PHE A 450 12.24 -24.68 34.23
N LEU A 451 11.77 -25.74 34.88
CA LEU A 451 12.02 -27.13 34.45
C LEU A 451 11.39 -27.42 33.08
N ARG A 452 10.16 -26.96 32.84
CA ARG A 452 9.50 -27.10 31.53
C ARG A 452 10.23 -26.34 30.43
N LEU A 453 10.66 -25.11 30.70
CA LEU A 453 11.31 -24.21 29.75
C LEU A 453 12.70 -24.70 29.34
N THR A 454 13.46 -25.24 30.29
CA THR A 454 14.83 -25.73 30.08
C THR A 454 14.91 -27.23 29.75
N GLY A 455 13.84 -28.00 30.02
CA GLY A 455 13.84 -29.45 29.86
C GLY A 455 14.68 -30.20 30.89
N LEU A 456 15.07 -29.53 31.98
CA LEU A 456 15.86 -30.11 33.07
C LEU A 456 14.97 -30.85 34.08
N GLU A 457 15.48 -31.95 34.64
CA GLU A 457 14.82 -32.67 35.73
C GLU A 457 15.12 -32.03 37.08
N LEU A 458 14.13 -32.01 37.98
CA LEU A 458 14.27 -31.41 39.32
C LEU A 458 15.45 -32.01 40.11
N GLN A 459 15.70 -33.33 39.97
CA GLN A 459 16.81 -34.01 40.66
C GLN A 459 18.18 -33.58 40.16
N ALA A 460 18.30 -33.21 38.88
CA ALA A 460 19.55 -32.75 38.28
C ALA A 460 19.87 -31.28 38.63
N VAL A 461 18.85 -30.51 39.02
CA VAL A 461 18.97 -29.07 39.30
C VAL A 461 19.00 -28.78 40.81
N SER A 462 18.22 -29.51 41.60
CA SER A 462 18.14 -29.32 43.05
C SER A 462 19.46 -29.64 43.72
N ARG A 463 20.00 -28.69 44.51
CA ARG A 463 21.30 -28.79 45.20
C ARG A 463 22.52 -28.93 44.27
N SER A 464 22.38 -28.63 42.98
CA SER A 464 23.49 -28.50 42.05
C SER A 464 23.97 -27.04 42.00
N THR A 465 25.21 -26.81 41.58
CA THR A 465 25.70 -25.46 41.24
C THR A 465 25.32 -25.11 39.81
N LEU A 466 25.08 -23.82 39.55
CA LEU A 466 24.78 -23.31 38.20
C LEU A 466 25.85 -23.68 37.17
N LYS A 467 27.10 -23.84 37.59
CA LYS A 467 28.22 -24.32 36.75
C LYS A 467 27.97 -25.71 36.14
N ASN A 468 27.31 -26.61 36.88
CA ASN A 468 27.08 -27.99 36.44
C ASN A 468 25.93 -28.14 35.43
N ILE A 469 25.09 -27.11 35.25
CA ILE A 469 23.98 -27.13 34.29
C ILE A 469 24.24 -26.25 33.06
N ARG A 470 25.44 -25.66 32.94
CA ARG A 470 25.84 -24.69 31.91
C ARG A 470 25.70 -25.21 30.48
N ASP A 471 25.92 -26.49 30.24
CA ASP A 471 25.84 -27.07 28.88
C ASP A 471 24.39 -27.20 28.37
N ARG A 472 23.42 -27.23 29.28
CA ARG A 472 21.98 -27.41 28.96
C ARG A 472 21.18 -26.13 29.13
N PHE A 473 21.61 -25.27 30.04
CA PHE A 473 21.14 -23.90 30.18
C PHE A 473 22.38 -23.01 30.01
N PRO A 474 22.69 -22.56 28.77
CA PRO A 474 23.84 -21.71 28.52
C PRO A 474 23.62 -20.38 29.21
N LEU A 475 24.12 -20.33 30.43
CA LEU A 475 24.09 -19.15 31.25
C LEU A 475 24.83 -18.00 30.52
N PRO A 476 24.43 -16.75 30.75
CA PRO A 476 24.87 -15.54 30.04
C PRO A 476 26.36 -15.13 30.27
N TRP A 477 27.30 -16.08 30.17
CA TRP A 477 28.72 -15.84 30.42
C TRP A 477 29.46 -15.52 29.13
N SER A 478 29.72 -14.23 28.87
CA SER A 478 30.96 -13.86 28.20
C SER A 478 32.07 -13.79 29.26
N GLU A 479 33.28 -14.25 28.95
CA GLU A 479 34.44 -14.26 29.86
C GLU A 479 34.89 -12.85 30.35
N SER A 480 34.16 -11.78 30.03
CA SER A 480 34.49 -10.39 30.35
C SER A 480 33.81 -9.79 31.61
N SER A 481 32.99 -10.55 32.34
CA SER A 481 32.52 -10.12 33.66
C SER A 481 31.98 -11.30 34.46
N GLU A 482 32.84 -12.03 35.18
CA GLU A 482 32.47 -12.45 36.55
C GLU A 482 31.65 -11.32 37.12
N LEU A 483 30.44 -11.59 37.65
CA LEU A 483 29.87 -10.84 38.76
C LEU A 483 30.63 -9.54 38.98
N GLN A 484 30.39 -8.56 38.08
CA GLN A 484 31.04 -7.27 38.14
C GLN A 484 30.52 -6.73 39.45
N SER A 485 31.45 -6.67 40.39
CA SER A 485 31.36 -7.25 41.71
C SER A 485 30.37 -6.61 42.66
N GLN A 486 29.57 -5.62 42.27
CA GLN A 486 28.88 -4.78 43.25
C GLN A 486 27.68 -3.96 42.71
N SER A 487 27.35 -3.98 41.42
CA SER A 487 26.70 -2.81 40.80
C SER A 487 25.16 -2.75 40.83
N GLY A 488 24.44 -3.83 41.17
CA GLY A 488 22.98 -3.76 41.40
C GLY A 488 22.11 -3.47 40.16
N VAL A 489 22.63 -3.69 38.95
CA VAL A 489 21.87 -3.52 37.69
C VAL A 489 21.35 -4.87 37.20
N PRO A 490 20.05 -5.01 36.87
CA PRO A 490 19.51 -6.21 36.23
C PRO A 490 20.19 -6.49 34.88
N VAL A 491 20.64 -7.72 34.67
CA VAL A 491 21.21 -8.16 33.38
C VAL A 491 20.12 -8.87 32.60
N HIS A 492 19.96 -8.52 31.32
CA HIS A 492 19.02 -9.16 30.39
C HIS A 492 19.80 -9.76 29.23
N GLU A 493 19.68 -11.07 29.01
CA GLU A 493 20.32 -11.75 27.88
C GLU A 493 19.41 -12.80 27.26
N ASP A 494 19.56 -12.99 25.95
CA ASP A 494 18.83 -14.01 25.20
C ASP A 494 19.66 -15.30 25.14
N VAL A 495 19.11 -16.38 25.67
CA VAL A 495 19.73 -17.70 25.79
C VAL A 495 19.02 -18.69 24.87
N VAL A 496 19.78 -19.53 24.17
CA VAL A 496 19.21 -20.63 23.36
C VAL A 496 19.31 -21.93 24.15
N CYS A 497 18.17 -22.52 24.50
CA CYS A 497 18.10 -23.83 25.14
C CYS A 497 17.76 -24.91 24.12
N ASN A 498 18.56 -25.98 24.13
CA ASN A 498 18.30 -27.18 23.34
C ASN A 498 17.58 -28.20 24.23
N LEU A 499 16.34 -28.51 23.89
CA LEU A 499 15.54 -29.48 24.63
C LEU A 499 16.01 -30.91 24.32
N PRO A 500 15.77 -31.88 25.23
CA PRO A 500 16.12 -33.28 25.01
C PRO A 500 15.51 -33.92 23.76
N ASP A 501 14.44 -33.34 23.21
CA ASP A 501 13.76 -33.77 21.99
C ASP A 501 14.32 -33.14 20.69
N GLY A 502 15.39 -32.34 20.80
CA GLY A 502 16.04 -31.67 19.67
C GLY A 502 15.44 -30.32 19.28
N ARG A 503 14.38 -29.84 19.94
CA ARG A 503 13.82 -28.51 19.69
C ARG A 503 14.68 -27.41 20.31
N ARG A 504 14.77 -26.27 19.62
CA ARG A 504 15.44 -25.05 20.11
C ARG A 504 14.41 -24.10 20.72
N ARG A 505 14.74 -23.51 21.86
CA ARG A 505 13.93 -22.48 22.54
C ARG A 505 14.78 -21.25 22.81
N PHE A 506 14.26 -20.08 22.46
CA PHE A 506 14.86 -18.80 22.82
C PHE A 506 14.25 -18.33 24.14
N LEU A 507 15.07 -18.23 25.18
CA LEU A 507 14.69 -17.73 26.48
C LEU A 507 15.31 -16.35 26.70
N GLN A 508 14.50 -15.36 27.05
CA GLN A 508 15.01 -14.11 27.60
C GLN A 508 15.23 -14.30 29.10
N VAL A 509 16.46 -14.14 29.57
CA VAL A 509 16.86 -14.36 30.97
C VAL A 509 17.19 -13.02 31.61
N SER A 510 16.49 -12.68 32.69
CA SER A 510 16.80 -11.55 33.56
C SER A 510 17.39 -12.04 34.88
N VAL A 511 18.50 -11.45 35.32
CA VAL A 511 19.16 -11.79 36.59
C VAL A 511 19.10 -10.60 37.54
N VAL A 512 18.51 -10.81 38.71
CA VAL A 512 18.29 -9.78 39.74
C VAL A 512 18.96 -10.20 41.05
N PRO A 513 19.90 -9.40 41.61
CA PRO A 513 20.48 -9.68 42.92
C PRO A 513 19.52 -9.33 44.06
N ILE A 514 19.40 -10.21 45.05
CA ILE A 514 18.62 -10.00 46.28
C ILE A 514 19.57 -9.63 47.42
N ARG A 515 19.32 -8.49 48.07
CA ARG A 515 20.12 -7.98 49.21
C ARG A 515 19.35 -8.10 50.52
N ASN A 516 20.07 -8.27 51.63
CA ASN A 516 19.46 -8.25 52.95
C ASN A 516 19.51 -6.82 53.52
N SER A 517 18.40 -6.09 53.51
CA SER A 517 18.24 -4.86 54.28
C SER A 517 17.74 -5.23 55.68
N GLY A 518 18.66 -5.60 56.56
CA GLY A 518 18.32 -5.99 57.93
C GLY A 518 18.25 -4.79 58.88
N GLU A 519 17.04 -4.28 59.13
CA GLU A 519 16.65 -3.91 60.50
C GLU A 519 15.81 -5.08 61.04
N GLY A 520 16.35 -5.86 62.00
CA GLY A 520 15.51 -6.72 62.84
C GLY A 520 15.76 -8.24 62.86
N ALA A 521 16.92 -8.77 62.44
CA ALA A 521 17.26 -10.18 62.73
C ALA A 521 18.68 -10.31 63.29
N GLY A 522 18.76 -10.74 64.55
CA GLY A 522 20.01 -10.91 65.28
C GLY A 522 20.92 -11.97 64.66
N ASN A 523 22.19 -11.60 64.53
CA ASN A 523 23.40 -12.42 64.60
C ASN A 523 23.26 -13.92 64.35
N VAL A 524 23.06 -14.36 63.10
CA VAL A 524 23.77 -15.50 62.50
C VAL A 524 23.76 -15.30 60.98
N LEU A 525 24.89 -15.53 60.32
CA LEU A 525 25.22 -15.41 58.88
C LEU A 525 26.07 -14.18 58.54
N GLN A 526 27.35 -14.34 58.84
CA GLN A 526 28.42 -13.51 58.29
C GLN A 526 28.78 -13.98 56.88
N GLN A 527 29.13 -12.99 56.04
CA GLN A 527 30.01 -13.04 54.86
C GLN A 527 29.39 -13.34 53.47
N SER A 528 28.99 -12.26 52.79
CA SER A 528 29.36 -12.03 51.38
C SER A 528 29.74 -10.55 51.24
N ALA A 529 30.83 -10.26 50.52
CA ALA A 529 31.57 -9.00 50.60
C ALA A 529 30.79 -7.75 50.15
N ASN A 530 29.58 -7.85 49.59
CA ASN A 530 28.71 -6.67 49.44
C ASN A 530 27.18 -6.87 49.47
N GLY A 531 26.71 -7.64 50.45
CA GLY A 531 25.31 -7.59 50.93
C GLY A 531 24.26 -8.29 50.06
N VAL A 532 24.66 -8.88 48.93
CA VAL A 532 23.82 -9.78 48.12
C VAL A 532 23.81 -11.17 48.77
N THR A 533 22.63 -11.71 49.01
CA THR A 533 22.42 -13.03 49.62
C THR A 533 22.01 -14.09 48.59
N HIS A 534 21.24 -13.70 47.56
CA HIS A 534 20.72 -14.60 46.54
C HIS A 534 20.66 -13.91 45.17
N PHE A 535 20.55 -14.69 44.11
CA PHE A 535 20.27 -14.25 42.74
C PHE A 535 18.97 -14.87 42.25
N LEU A 536 18.08 -14.02 41.73
CA LEU A 536 16.84 -14.43 41.07
C LEU A 536 17.04 -14.41 39.56
N PHE A 537 16.83 -15.54 38.91
CA PHE A 537 16.82 -15.69 37.46
C PHE A 537 15.36 -15.84 37.02
N ASN A 538 14.93 -14.92 36.15
CA ASN A 538 13.62 -14.97 35.50
C ASN A 538 13.81 -15.30 34.01
N CYS A 539 13.16 -16.36 33.51
CA CYS A 539 13.30 -16.86 32.15
C CYS A 539 11.95 -16.81 31.43
N GLU A 540 11.89 -16.15 30.29
CA GLU A 540 10.67 -16.01 29.47
C GLU A 540 10.87 -16.59 28.07
N ASP A 541 9.92 -17.37 27.56
CA ASP A 541 10.00 -17.96 26.22
C ASP A 541 9.64 -16.92 25.15
N VAL A 542 10.61 -16.54 24.33
CA VAL A 542 10.46 -15.57 23.24
C VAL A 542 10.59 -16.20 21.85
N THR A 543 10.53 -17.54 21.76
CA THR A 543 10.74 -18.31 20.51
C THR A 543 9.77 -17.87 19.42
N LEU A 544 8.47 -17.96 19.70
CA LEU A 544 7.42 -17.56 18.76
C LEU A 544 7.52 -16.06 18.40
N LEU A 545 7.96 -15.22 19.34
CA LEU A 545 8.08 -13.78 19.14
C LEU A 545 9.21 -13.44 18.15
N LYS A 546 10.35 -14.14 18.26
CA LYS A 546 11.52 -13.98 17.37
C LYS A 546 11.29 -14.59 16.00
N GLU A 547 10.80 -15.83 15.92
CA GLU A 547 10.49 -16.49 14.64
C GLU A 547 9.47 -15.68 13.83
N SER A 548 8.41 -15.23 14.48
CA SER A 548 7.39 -14.36 13.87
C SER A 548 7.94 -12.99 13.46
N ARG A 549 8.91 -12.43 14.21
CA ARG A 549 9.54 -11.14 13.84
C ARG A 549 10.42 -11.32 12.61
N ASP A 550 11.25 -12.35 12.57
CA ASP A 550 12.18 -12.60 11.47
C ASP A 550 11.42 -12.96 10.17
N GLU A 551 10.31 -13.68 10.27
CA GLU A 551 9.40 -13.91 9.13
C GLU A 551 8.69 -12.62 8.69
N MET A 552 8.20 -11.80 9.62
CA MET A 552 7.58 -10.51 9.28
C MET A 552 8.58 -9.53 8.66
N GLU A 553 9.81 -9.48 9.15
CA GLU A 553 10.88 -8.67 8.56
C GLU A 553 11.20 -9.14 7.14
N LYS A 554 11.25 -10.47 6.91
CA LYS A 554 11.40 -11.01 5.56
C LYS A 554 10.23 -10.64 4.64
N LEU A 555 9.00 -10.71 5.14
CA LEU A 555 7.79 -10.37 4.40
C LEU A 555 7.68 -8.86 4.09
N ALA A 556 8.17 -8.01 4.99
CA ALA A 556 8.12 -6.56 4.84
C ALA A 556 9.24 -6.02 3.95
N PHE A 557 10.45 -6.57 4.08
CA PHE A 557 11.65 -6.02 3.47
C PHE A 557 12.12 -6.72 2.19
N TYR A 558 11.55 -7.87 1.85
CA TYR A 558 11.94 -8.61 0.64
C TYR A 558 10.73 -9.02 -0.20
N ASP A 559 10.91 -8.97 -1.52
CA ASP A 559 9.95 -9.45 -2.50
C ASP A 559 9.87 -10.98 -2.44
N GLN A 560 8.65 -11.51 -2.28
CA GLN A 560 8.43 -12.94 -2.05
C GLN A 560 8.73 -13.81 -3.28
N LEU A 561 8.62 -13.24 -4.47
CA LEU A 561 8.86 -14.00 -5.71
C LEU A 561 10.35 -14.09 -6.03
N THR A 562 11.06 -12.97 -5.96
CA THR A 562 12.45 -12.85 -6.42
C THR A 562 13.48 -12.92 -5.31
N GLY A 563 13.07 -12.73 -4.05
CA GLY A 563 13.97 -12.63 -2.89
C GLY A 563 14.81 -11.33 -2.85
N LEU A 564 14.58 -10.41 -3.79
CA LEU A 564 15.22 -9.09 -3.79
C LEU A 564 14.63 -8.19 -2.71
N GLU A 565 15.26 -7.04 -2.46
CA GLU A 565 14.71 -6.06 -1.54
C GLU A 565 13.36 -5.53 -2.04
N SER A 566 12.42 -5.29 -1.11
CA SER A 566 11.11 -4.75 -1.39
C SER A 566 11.19 -3.23 -1.60
N ARG A 567 10.11 -2.65 -2.14
CA ARG A 567 9.97 -1.19 -2.28
C ARG A 567 10.23 -0.42 -0.97
N LEU A 568 9.88 -0.99 0.18
CA LEU A 568 10.10 -0.37 1.48
C LEU A 568 11.60 -0.31 1.81
N LEU A 569 12.30 -1.44 1.71
CA LEU A 569 13.72 -1.52 2.03
C LEU A 569 14.56 -0.69 1.04
N PHE A 570 14.20 -0.71 -0.25
CA PHE A 570 14.78 0.16 -1.28
C PHE A 570 14.80 1.63 -0.88
N LYS A 571 13.66 2.19 -0.42
CA LYS A 571 13.57 3.60 -0.03
C LYS A 571 14.52 3.91 1.13
N LEU A 572 14.54 3.05 2.15
CA LEU A 572 15.44 3.20 3.29
C LEU A 572 16.92 3.13 2.87
N ARG A 573 17.28 2.24 1.94
CA ARG A 573 18.64 2.15 1.38
C ARG A 573 19.02 3.39 0.60
N LEU A 574 18.10 3.93 -0.20
CA LEU A 574 18.33 5.12 -0.99
C LEU A 574 18.54 6.36 -0.12
N GLU A 575 17.70 6.56 0.90
CA GLU A 575 17.86 7.66 1.86
C GLU A 575 19.21 7.58 2.58
N ASN A 576 19.62 6.38 2.98
CA ASN A 576 20.93 6.16 3.60
C ASN A 576 22.09 6.45 2.63
N ALA A 577 21.99 6.03 1.37
CA ALA A 577 23.00 6.30 0.35
C ALA A 577 23.14 7.80 0.07
N LEU A 578 22.02 8.53 -0.03
CA LEU A 578 22.00 9.99 -0.17
C LEU A 578 22.60 10.71 1.04
N GLY A 579 22.30 10.24 2.25
CA GLY A 579 22.90 10.77 3.48
C GLY A 579 24.43 10.60 3.54
N ARG A 580 24.97 9.53 2.95
CA ARG A 580 26.43 9.32 2.81
C ARG A 580 27.03 10.18 1.71
N SER A 581 26.39 10.21 0.54
CA SER A 581 26.78 11.03 -0.61
C SER A 581 26.96 12.51 -0.23
N SER A 582 26.02 13.05 0.56
CA SER A 582 26.06 14.44 1.04
C SER A 582 27.23 14.73 1.98
N ARG A 583 27.66 13.76 2.80
CA ARG A 583 28.77 13.93 3.76
C ARG A 583 30.15 13.73 3.14
N ASP A 584 30.27 12.71 2.30
CA ASP A 584 31.58 12.23 1.81
C ASP A 584 31.93 12.76 0.42
N GLY A 585 31.04 13.57 -0.19
CA GLY A 585 31.22 14.16 -1.52
C GLY A 585 31.20 13.14 -2.67
N ARG A 586 30.76 11.91 -2.40
CA ARG A 586 30.68 10.82 -3.38
C ARG A 586 29.33 10.80 -4.07
N MET A 587 29.29 10.39 -5.33
CA MET A 587 28.05 10.32 -6.09
C MET A 587 27.33 8.98 -5.85
N THR A 588 26.03 8.95 -6.11
CA THR A 588 25.20 7.73 -6.11
C THR A 588 24.31 7.76 -7.34
N ALA A 589 24.29 6.66 -8.10
CA ALA A 589 23.37 6.48 -9.22
C ALA A 589 22.18 5.63 -8.79
N LEU A 590 20.99 6.06 -9.19
CA LEU A 590 19.78 5.26 -9.15
C LEU A 590 19.43 4.84 -10.58
N MET A 591 19.24 3.54 -10.77
CA MET A 591 18.74 2.97 -12.02
C MET A 591 17.31 2.46 -11.81
N PHE A 592 16.41 2.85 -12.69
CA PHE A 592 15.10 2.25 -12.89
C PHE A 592 15.16 1.34 -14.12
N ILE A 593 14.74 0.09 -13.97
CA ILE A 593 14.86 -0.95 -14.99
C ILE A 593 13.47 -1.55 -15.19
N ASP A 594 13.01 -1.61 -16.42
CA ASP A 594 11.76 -2.25 -16.79
C ASP A 594 11.99 -3.31 -17.87
N LEU A 595 11.33 -4.47 -17.71
CA LEU A 595 11.38 -5.53 -18.70
C LEU A 595 10.46 -5.23 -19.88
N ASP A 596 11.05 -5.03 -21.05
CA ASP A 596 10.33 -4.71 -22.26
C ASP A 596 9.39 -5.84 -22.68
N LEU A 597 8.13 -5.48 -22.95
CA LEU A 597 7.10 -6.40 -23.44
C LEU A 597 6.87 -7.62 -22.52
N PHE A 598 7.22 -7.54 -21.24
CA PHE A 598 7.04 -8.65 -20.29
C PHE A 598 5.58 -9.10 -20.19
N LYS A 599 4.63 -8.16 -20.31
CA LYS A 599 3.20 -8.50 -20.43
C LYS A 599 2.92 -9.50 -21.55
N GLN A 600 3.57 -9.39 -22.70
CA GLN A 600 3.39 -10.36 -23.79
C GLN A 600 3.89 -11.75 -23.40
N ILE A 601 4.94 -11.85 -22.58
CA ILE A 601 5.41 -13.14 -22.06
C ILE A 601 4.32 -13.77 -21.18
N ASN A 602 3.72 -12.99 -20.27
CA ASN A 602 2.61 -13.46 -19.45
C ASN A 602 1.39 -13.87 -20.30
N ASP A 603 1.04 -13.05 -21.29
CA ASP A 603 -0.13 -13.28 -22.14
C ASP A 603 0.04 -14.53 -23.01
N HIS A 604 1.26 -14.81 -23.52
CA HIS A 604 1.52 -15.96 -24.40
C HIS A 604 1.86 -17.26 -23.66
N TYR A 605 2.58 -17.19 -22.54
CA TYR A 605 3.15 -18.36 -21.86
C TYR A 605 2.59 -18.57 -20.44
N GLY A 606 1.73 -17.67 -19.97
CA GLY A 606 1.17 -17.70 -18.63
C GLY A 606 2.08 -17.08 -17.58
N HIS A 607 1.47 -16.65 -16.48
CA HIS A 607 2.18 -15.99 -15.39
C HIS A 607 3.22 -16.88 -14.69
N ASP A 608 3.10 -18.21 -14.72
CA ASP A 608 4.10 -19.11 -14.13
C ASP A 608 5.45 -19.02 -14.85
N VAL A 609 5.41 -18.92 -16.19
CA VAL A 609 6.63 -18.68 -17.00
C VAL A 609 7.15 -17.27 -16.75
N GLY A 610 6.25 -16.28 -16.65
CA GLY A 610 6.63 -14.91 -16.27
C GLY A 610 7.33 -14.83 -14.92
N ASP A 611 6.83 -15.56 -13.92
CA ASP A 611 7.39 -15.62 -12.57
C ASP A 611 8.80 -16.22 -12.57
N GLU A 612 9.03 -17.28 -13.35
CA GLU A 612 10.37 -17.86 -13.53
C GLU A 612 11.31 -16.92 -14.30
N VAL A 613 10.80 -16.20 -15.30
CA VAL A 613 11.58 -15.14 -15.97
C VAL A 613 12.00 -14.06 -14.96
N LEU A 614 11.09 -13.60 -14.10
CA LEU A 614 11.38 -12.58 -13.08
C LEU A 614 12.44 -13.06 -12.07
N LYS A 615 12.38 -14.33 -11.62
CA LYS A 615 13.42 -14.93 -10.76
C LYS A 615 14.79 -14.95 -11.42
N GLN A 616 14.85 -15.33 -12.70
CA GLN A 616 16.09 -15.38 -13.47
C GLN A 616 16.65 -13.98 -13.73
N VAL A 617 15.79 -13.01 -14.07
CA VAL A 617 16.16 -11.61 -14.21
C VAL A 617 16.75 -11.08 -12.90
N ALA A 618 16.06 -11.30 -11.78
CA ALA A 618 16.52 -10.88 -10.46
C ALA A 618 17.91 -11.44 -10.13
N SER A 619 18.12 -12.73 -10.38
CA SER A 619 19.41 -13.39 -10.19
C SER A 619 20.51 -12.75 -11.05
N ARG A 620 20.23 -12.50 -12.33
CA ARG A 620 21.19 -11.91 -13.27
C ARG A 620 21.55 -10.47 -12.92
N ILE A 621 20.58 -9.64 -12.52
CA ILE A 621 20.85 -8.28 -12.04
C ILE A 621 21.74 -8.33 -10.80
N ARG A 622 21.45 -9.25 -9.86
CA ARG A 622 22.24 -9.39 -8.63
C ARG A 622 23.70 -9.81 -8.89
N VAL A 623 23.95 -10.61 -9.92
CA VAL A 623 25.31 -11.03 -10.35
C VAL A 623 26.02 -9.91 -11.11
N ALA A 624 25.30 -9.08 -11.85
CA ALA A 624 25.86 -7.98 -12.64
C ALA A 624 26.34 -6.78 -11.78
N VAL A 625 25.93 -6.71 -10.51
CA VAL A 625 26.27 -5.60 -9.60
C VAL A 625 27.14 -6.04 -8.43
N ARG A 626 27.76 -5.09 -7.72
CA ARG A 626 28.63 -5.41 -6.57
C ARG A 626 27.81 -5.75 -5.34
N SER A 627 28.44 -6.39 -4.35
CA SER A 627 27.80 -6.73 -3.07
C SER A 627 27.29 -5.51 -2.29
N ASN A 628 27.93 -4.35 -2.46
CA ASN A 628 27.53 -3.08 -1.84
C ASN A 628 26.39 -2.38 -2.60
N ASP A 629 26.12 -2.78 -3.84
CA ASP A 629 25.02 -2.22 -4.62
C ASP A 629 23.70 -2.87 -4.18
N THR A 630 22.65 -2.06 -4.16
CA THR A 630 21.33 -2.49 -3.73
C THR A 630 20.49 -2.84 -4.95
N VAL A 631 19.87 -4.01 -4.97
CA VAL A 631 18.94 -4.43 -6.03
C VAL A 631 17.58 -4.68 -5.38
N ALA A 632 16.55 -4.03 -5.91
CA ALA A 632 15.19 -4.15 -5.42
C ALA A 632 14.21 -4.39 -6.56
N ARG A 633 13.06 -5.01 -6.23
CA ARG A 633 11.91 -5.10 -7.13
C ARG A 633 10.80 -4.22 -6.58
N ILE A 634 10.34 -3.26 -7.38
CA ILE A 634 9.42 -2.21 -6.93
C ILE A 634 7.97 -2.62 -7.17
N SER A 635 7.69 -3.14 -8.36
CA SER A 635 6.37 -3.63 -8.78
C SER A 635 6.52 -4.49 -10.03
N GLY A 636 5.60 -5.42 -10.29
CA GLY A 636 5.51 -6.13 -11.59
C GLY A 636 6.86 -6.54 -12.22
N ASP A 637 7.18 -5.92 -13.33
CA ASP A 637 8.38 -6.03 -14.17
C ASP A 637 9.46 -4.95 -13.90
N GLU A 638 9.28 -4.14 -12.86
CA GLU A 638 10.15 -3.02 -12.51
C GLU A 638 11.14 -3.36 -11.40
N PHE A 639 12.42 -3.15 -11.70
CA PHE A 639 13.55 -3.31 -10.80
C PHE A 639 14.27 -1.99 -10.60
N THR A 640 14.93 -1.83 -9.46
CA THR A 640 15.82 -0.70 -9.21
C THR A 640 17.18 -1.16 -8.72
N VAL A 641 18.20 -0.40 -9.12
CA VAL A 641 19.58 -0.59 -8.65
C VAL A 641 20.13 0.71 -8.08
N ILE A 642 20.65 0.67 -6.86
CA ILE A 642 21.38 1.78 -6.24
C ILE A 642 22.86 1.45 -6.32
N VAL A 643 23.59 2.20 -7.14
CA VAL A 643 25.05 2.11 -7.25
C VAL A 643 25.65 3.23 -6.42
N SER A 644 26.18 2.84 -5.25
CA SER A 644 26.76 3.79 -4.29
C SER A 644 28.25 4.02 -4.57
N ASP A 645 28.80 5.11 -4.04
CA ASP A 645 30.24 5.40 -4.07
C ASP A 645 30.85 5.51 -5.48
N ILE A 646 30.12 6.08 -6.45
CA ILE A 646 30.62 6.25 -7.81
C ILE A 646 31.48 7.52 -7.94
N THR A 647 32.50 7.46 -8.80
CA THR A 647 33.43 8.57 -9.06
C THR A 647 32.98 9.47 -10.22
N ASP A 648 32.24 8.91 -11.17
CA ASP A 648 31.81 9.56 -12.39
C ASP A 648 30.60 8.84 -13.02
N HIS A 649 29.96 9.49 -13.99
CA HIS A 649 28.83 8.95 -14.75
C HIS A 649 29.18 7.67 -15.54
N GLY A 650 30.46 7.47 -15.90
CA GLY A 650 30.94 6.30 -16.63
C GLY A 650 30.85 5.00 -15.83
N VAL A 651 30.98 5.06 -14.50
CA VAL A 651 30.73 3.90 -13.62
C VAL A 651 29.27 3.45 -13.72
N ALA A 652 28.33 4.38 -13.61
CA ALA A 652 26.91 4.08 -13.73
C ALA A 652 26.56 3.52 -15.12
N ARG A 653 27.12 4.09 -16.19
CA ARG A 653 26.92 3.57 -17.56
C ARG A 653 27.42 2.14 -17.71
N ARG A 654 28.60 1.81 -17.19
CA ARG A 654 29.16 0.45 -17.24
C ARG A 654 28.26 -0.55 -16.53
N VAL A 655 27.82 -0.24 -15.31
CA VAL A 655 26.93 -1.14 -14.55
C VAL A 655 25.59 -1.34 -15.27
N ALA A 656 25.02 -0.28 -15.86
CA ALA A 656 23.79 -0.40 -16.64
C ALA A 656 23.98 -1.27 -17.89
N GLU A 657 25.13 -1.16 -18.56
CA GLU A 657 25.46 -1.98 -19.72
C GLU A 657 25.72 -3.44 -19.34
N ASP A 658 26.37 -3.70 -18.21
CA ASP A 658 26.57 -5.04 -17.65
C ASP A 658 25.21 -5.71 -17.35
N ILE A 659 24.27 -4.96 -16.75
CA ILE A 659 22.90 -5.43 -16.51
C ILE A 659 22.20 -5.72 -17.84
N ARG A 660 22.20 -4.77 -18.79
CA ARG A 660 21.54 -4.92 -20.10
C ARG A 660 22.08 -6.13 -20.85
N SER A 661 23.41 -6.32 -20.85
CA SER A 661 24.09 -7.45 -21.47
C SER A 661 23.71 -8.78 -20.78
N ALA A 662 23.73 -8.84 -19.44
CA ALA A 662 23.33 -10.03 -18.69
C ALA A 662 21.88 -10.44 -18.98
N LEU A 663 20.98 -9.47 -19.16
CA LEU A 663 19.57 -9.72 -19.44
C LEU A 663 19.29 -10.06 -20.91
N SER A 664 20.17 -9.68 -21.84
CA SER A 664 20.04 -10.01 -23.27
C SER A 664 20.18 -11.51 -23.59
N THR A 665 20.78 -12.28 -22.68
CA THR A 665 20.90 -13.73 -22.83
C THR A 665 19.49 -14.37 -22.72
N PRO A 666 19.08 -15.30 -23.60
CA PRO A 666 17.77 -15.94 -23.47
C PRO A 666 17.59 -16.65 -22.11
N VAL A 667 16.38 -16.66 -21.58
CA VAL A 667 15.98 -17.45 -20.40
C VAL A 667 15.34 -18.74 -20.92
N VAL A 668 15.90 -19.91 -20.56
CA VAL A 668 15.37 -21.20 -21.00
C VAL A 668 14.44 -21.76 -19.92
N ILE A 669 13.15 -21.92 -20.24
CA ILE A 669 12.14 -22.48 -19.33
C ILE A 669 11.44 -23.62 -20.08
N ALA A 670 11.43 -24.82 -19.49
CA ALA A 670 10.83 -26.02 -20.11
C ALA A 670 11.30 -26.30 -21.57
N GLY A 671 12.54 -25.93 -21.91
CA GLY A 671 13.11 -26.11 -23.25
C GLY A 671 12.74 -25.02 -24.28
N VAL A 672 12.02 -23.97 -23.88
CA VAL A 672 11.69 -22.81 -24.72
C VAL A 672 12.58 -21.63 -24.34
N GLU A 673 13.14 -20.96 -25.35
CA GLU A 673 13.95 -19.75 -25.17
C GLU A 673 13.08 -18.49 -25.13
N HIS A 674 13.12 -17.78 -24.00
CA HIS A 674 12.47 -16.48 -23.83
C HIS A 674 13.52 -15.38 -23.90
N ARG A 675 13.45 -14.53 -24.91
CA ARG A 675 14.28 -13.32 -25.01
C ARG A 675 13.59 -12.16 -24.33
N VAL A 676 14.30 -11.52 -23.41
CA VAL A 676 13.85 -10.33 -22.68
C VAL A 676 14.83 -9.20 -22.98
N SER A 677 14.32 -8.01 -23.25
CA SER A 677 15.14 -6.79 -23.27
C SER A 677 14.71 -5.86 -22.13
N VAL A 678 15.53 -4.85 -21.86
CA VAL A 678 15.25 -3.90 -20.77
C VAL A 678 15.44 -2.46 -21.21
N SER A 679 14.56 -1.61 -20.69
CA SER A 679 14.71 -0.15 -20.74
C SER A 679 15.23 0.33 -19.40
N ILE A 680 16.36 1.06 -19.39
CA ILE A 680 17.04 1.50 -18.16
C ILE A 680 17.10 3.03 -18.12
N GLY A 681 16.58 3.63 -17.05
CA GLY A 681 16.69 5.05 -16.74
C GLY A 681 17.65 5.30 -15.59
N ILE A 682 18.56 6.26 -15.74
CA ILE A 682 19.60 6.55 -14.75
C ILE A 682 19.48 8.00 -14.28
N ALA A 683 19.44 8.22 -12.97
CA ALA A 683 19.62 9.53 -12.35
C ALA A 683 20.72 9.50 -11.30
N ILE A 684 21.53 10.55 -11.23
CA ILE A 684 22.72 10.64 -10.38
C ILE A 684 22.61 11.81 -9.41
N THR A 685 22.96 11.56 -8.15
CA THR A 685 23.13 12.62 -7.15
C THR A 685 24.60 13.06 -7.07
N PRO A 686 24.90 14.37 -6.91
CA PRO A 686 23.95 15.48 -6.71
C PRO A 686 23.49 16.20 -7.98
N SER A 687 23.95 15.82 -9.18
CA SER A 687 23.67 16.57 -10.42
C SER A 687 22.20 16.63 -10.77
N ASP A 688 21.50 15.51 -10.61
CA ASP A 688 20.12 15.35 -11.10
C ASP A 688 19.12 15.53 -9.96
N ALA A 689 19.50 15.22 -8.72
CA ALA A 689 18.70 15.47 -7.52
C ALA A 689 19.52 15.34 -6.23
N THR A 690 19.07 16.01 -5.16
CA THR A 690 19.64 15.92 -3.80
C THR A 690 18.74 15.20 -2.80
N ASN A 691 17.53 14.81 -3.21
CA ASN A 691 16.57 14.09 -2.37
C ASN A 691 16.05 12.83 -3.10
N ALA A 692 15.61 11.84 -2.30
CA ALA A 692 15.20 10.53 -2.82
C ALA A 692 14.01 10.60 -3.78
N GLU A 693 13.00 11.40 -3.44
CA GLU A 693 11.76 11.50 -4.20
C GLU A 693 12.01 12.04 -5.62
N THR A 694 12.81 13.10 -5.73
CA THR A 694 13.17 13.70 -7.02
C THR A 694 14.09 12.78 -7.82
N LEU A 695 15.04 12.10 -7.17
CA LEU A 695 15.93 11.16 -7.85
C LEU A 695 15.17 9.97 -8.44
N ILE A 696 14.22 9.40 -7.67
CA ILE A 696 13.32 8.34 -8.14
C ILE A 696 12.54 8.81 -9.37
N LYS A 697 11.92 10.00 -9.28
CA LYS A 697 11.17 10.58 -10.39
C LYS A 697 12.02 10.78 -11.64
N HIS A 698 13.25 11.27 -11.49
CA HIS A 698 14.15 11.52 -12.61
C HIS A 698 14.62 10.23 -13.27
N ALA A 699 14.94 9.19 -12.49
CA ALA A 699 15.30 7.88 -13.03
C ALA A 699 14.12 7.22 -13.77
N ASP A 700 12.90 7.33 -13.23
CA ASP A 700 11.67 6.84 -13.86
C ASP A 700 11.38 7.55 -15.19
N VAL A 701 11.48 8.89 -15.23
CA VAL A 701 11.34 9.68 -16.47
C VAL A 701 12.35 9.25 -17.53
N ALA A 702 13.62 9.04 -17.15
CA ALA A 702 14.65 8.56 -18.07
C ALA A 702 14.34 7.15 -18.59
N MET A 703 13.85 6.24 -17.74
CA MET A 703 13.46 4.89 -18.13
C MET A 703 12.30 4.91 -19.11
N TYR A 704 11.31 5.77 -18.86
CA TYR A 704 10.19 5.96 -19.77
C TYR A 704 10.62 6.52 -21.14
N GLN A 705 11.63 7.41 -21.16
CA GLN A 705 12.24 7.87 -22.42
C GLN A 705 12.91 6.70 -23.16
N ALA A 706 13.65 5.84 -22.46
CA ALA A 706 14.26 4.65 -23.06
C ALA A 706 13.21 3.73 -23.70
N LYS A 707 12.06 3.53 -23.04
CA LYS A 707 10.94 2.76 -23.63
C LYS A 707 10.39 3.38 -24.91
N SER A 708 10.34 4.72 -24.94
CA SER A 708 9.75 5.46 -26.06
C SER A 708 10.70 5.61 -27.24
N ASN A 709 12.02 5.55 -27.01
CA ASN A 709 13.05 5.61 -28.04
C ASN A 709 13.30 4.24 -28.72
N GLY A 710 12.34 3.31 -28.65
CA GLY A 710 12.44 1.99 -29.29
C GLY A 710 12.77 0.83 -28.35
N ARG A 711 12.85 1.07 -27.03
CA ARG A 711 13.15 0.06 -25.98
C ARG A 711 14.58 -0.50 -26.07
N ASN A 712 14.95 -1.43 -25.19
CA ASN A 712 16.30 -2.01 -25.13
C ASN A 712 17.42 -0.97 -25.06
N ASP A 713 17.19 0.12 -24.32
CA ASP A 713 18.03 1.31 -24.33
C ASP A 713 18.35 1.81 -22.90
N ILE A 714 19.42 2.59 -22.78
CA ILE A 714 19.89 3.19 -21.52
C ILE A 714 19.87 4.71 -21.65
N GLN A 715 19.06 5.38 -20.84
CA GLN A 715 18.92 6.83 -20.85
C GLN A 715 19.34 7.43 -19.51
N PHE A 716 20.18 8.45 -19.56
CA PHE A 716 20.46 9.31 -18.41
C PHE A 716 19.44 10.43 -18.35
N PHE A 717 18.99 10.78 -17.15
CA PHE A 717 18.07 11.89 -16.98
C PHE A 717 18.67 13.20 -17.54
N SER A 718 17.85 13.94 -18.28
CA SER A 718 18.10 15.33 -18.62
C SER A 718 16.85 16.17 -18.37
N GLN A 719 17.04 17.46 -18.09
CA GLN A 719 15.92 18.35 -17.78
C GLN A 719 14.87 18.43 -18.91
N SER A 720 15.32 18.33 -20.17
CA SER A 720 14.45 18.30 -21.36
C SER A 720 13.49 17.10 -21.39
N MET A 721 13.82 15.97 -20.74
CA MET A 721 12.93 14.80 -20.69
C MET A 721 11.65 15.08 -19.88
N ASN A 722 11.73 15.90 -18.83
CA ASN A 722 10.55 16.29 -18.05
C ASN A 722 9.52 17.05 -18.89
N GLU A 723 9.99 17.87 -19.83
CA GLU A 723 9.13 18.62 -20.77
C GLU A 723 8.53 17.67 -21.79
N TRP A 724 9.34 16.78 -22.36
CA TRP A 724 8.90 15.78 -23.32
C TRP A 724 7.79 14.85 -22.78
N VAL A 725 7.93 14.33 -21.55
CA VAL A 725 6.89 13.46 -20.94
C VAL A 725 5.57 14.22 -20.75
N LYS A 726 5.64 15.49 -20.32
CA LYS A 726 4.44 16.34 -20.19
C LYS A 726 3.80 16.60 -21.55
N GLU A 727 4.62 16.92 -22.56
CA GLU A 727 4.15 17.19 -23.92
C GLU A 727 3.51 15.95 -24.55
N LYS A 728 4.10 14.76 -24.38
CA LYS A 728 3.55 13.49 -24.87
C LYS A 728 2.18 13.20 -24.25
N LYS A 729 2.05 13.35 -22.93
CA LYS A 729 0.78 13.16 -22.23
C LYS A 729 -0.29 14.16 -22.67
N GLN A 730 0.11 15.43 -22.86
CA GLN A 730 -0.78 16.45 -23.40
C GLN A 730 -1.25 16.08 -24.81
N LEU A 731 -0.32 15.62 -25.67
CA LEU A 731 -0.65 15.25 -27.03
C LEU A 731 -1.58 14.02 -27.11
N GLU A 732 -1.45 13.06 -26.19
CA GLU A 732 -2.39 11.94 -26.08
C GLU A 732 -3.82 12.43 -25.78
N GLN A 733 -3.94 13.39 -24.86
CA GLN A 733 -5.23 14.01 -24.54
C GLN A 733 -5.77 14.81 -25.74
N ASP A 734 -4.91 15.57 -26.41
CA ASP A 734 -5.27 16.37 -27.58
C ASP A 734 -5.77 15.46 -28.73
N MET A 735 -5.21 14.26 -28.92
CA MET A 735 -5.69 13.30 -29.95
C MET A 735 -7.12 12.81 -29.69
N ARG A 736 -7.52 12.64 -28.42
CA ARG A 736 -8.90 12.24 -28.08
C ARG A 736 -9.89 13.33 -28.49
N VAL A 737 -9.53 14.58 -28.28
CA VAL A 737 -10.31 15.75 -28.70
C VAL A 737 -10.29 15.91 -30.23
N ALA A 738 -9.15 15.65 -30.87
CA ALA A 738 -8.98 15.76 -32.31
C ALA A 738 -9.95 14.89 -33.11
N LEU A 739 -10.32 13.72 -32.58
CA LEU A 739 -11.33 12.83 -33.17
C LEU A 739 -12.74 13.42 -33.15
N SER A 740 -13.13 14.16 -32.10
CA SER A 740 -14.46 14.77 -31.98
C SER A 740 -14.55 16.14 -32.65
N GLU A 741 -13.44 16.87 -32.72
CA GLU A 741 -13.38 18.26 -33.22
C GLU A 741 -12.91 18.37 -34.68
N HIS A 742 -12.96 17.28 -35.45
CA HIS A 742 -12.59 17.24 -36.88
C HIS A 742 -11.18 17.81 -37.20
N GLN A 743 -10.21 17.56 -36.33
CA GLN A 743 -8.84 18.05 -36.49
C GLN A 743 -7.96 17.11 -37.33
N PHE A 744 -8.40 15.86 -37.52
CA PHE A 744 -7.79 14.94 -38.46
C PHE A 744 -8.35 15.16 -39.86
N GLN A 745 -7.48 15.07 -40.86
CA GLN A 745 -7.85 15.15 -42.28
C GLN A 745 -7.05 14.14 -43.09
N LEU A 746 -7.58 13.78 -44.26
CA LEU A 746 -6.87 12.96 -45.24
C LEU A 746 -6.39 13.83 -46.40
N VAL A 747 -5.12 13.66 -46.75
CA VAL A 747 -4.56 14.11 -48.02
C VAL A 747 -4.20 12.89 -48.87
N TYR A 748 -4.17 13.05 -50.18
CA TYR A 748 -4.04 11.95 -51.12
C TYR A 748 -2.81 12.15 -51.99
N GLN A 749 -2.02 11.11 -52.19
CA GLN A 749 -0.89 11.11 -53.12
C GLN A 749 -1.15 10.15 -54.28
N PRO A 750 -0.88 10.53 -55.54
CA PRO A 750 -1.20 9.68 -56.67
C PRO A 750 -0.15 8.60 -56.92
N VAL A 751 -0.64 7.43 -57.32
CA VAL A 751 0.15 6.30 -57.81
C VAL A 751 -0.08 6.19 -59.32
N ILE A 752 1.01 6.31 -60.08
CA ILE A 752 1.00 6.41 -61.53
C ILE A 752 1.52 5.12 -62.15
N ASP A 753 0.86 4.64 -63.19
CA ASP A 753 1.36 3.56 -64.03
C ASP A 753 2.46 4.07 -64.96
N LEU A 754 3.68 3.53 -64.81
CA LEU A 754 4.87 4.02 -65.52
C LEU A 754 4.84 3.72 -67.03
N ASN A 755 4.01 2.77 -67.47
CA ASN A 755 3.89 2.40 -68.89
C ASN A 755 2.88 3.30 -69.61
N THR A 756 1.76 3.57 -68.98
CA THR A 756 0.64 4.32 -69.57
C THR A 756 0.64 5.80 -69.17
N ASN A 757 1.41 6.19 -68.16
CA ASN A 757 1.34 7.49 -67.49
C ASN A 757 -0.10 7.85 -67.09
N ARG A 758 -0.85 6.90 -66.54
CA ARG A 758 -2.21 7.13 -66.06
C ARG A 758 -2.28 6.95 -64.55
N LEU A 759 -3.21 7.66 -63.94
CA LEU A 759 -3.54 7.48 -62.52
C LEU A 759 -4.12 6.09 -62.31
N GLU A 760 -3.44 5.28 -61.49
CA GLU A 760 -3.88 3.94 -61.11
C GLU A 760 -4.53 3.93 -59.72
N GLY A 761 -3.94 4.69 -58.79
CA GLY A 761 -4.33 4.67 -57.39
C GLY A 761 -4.04 5.96 -56.65
N LEU A 762 -4.51 6.04 -55.41
CA LEU A 762 -4.30 7.10 -54.45
C LEU A 762 -3.87 6.49 -53.11
N GLU A 763 -2.83 7.02 -52.49
CA GLU A 763 -2.52 6.74 -51.08
C GLU A 763 -3.15 7.82 -50.21
N ALA A 764 -4.01 7.41 -49.29
CA ALA A 764 -4.63 8.28 -48.30
C ALA A 764 -3.73 8.39 -47.07
N LEU A 765 -3.22 9.59 -46.86
CA LEU A 765 -2.28 9.94 -45.82
C LEU A 765 -2.95 10.81 -44.77
N MET A 766 -2.92 10.36 -43.53
CA MET A 766 -3.51 11.11 -42.41
C MET A 766 -2.64 12.34 -42.07
N ARG A 767 -3.30 13.46 -41.76
CA ARG A 767 -2.69 14.69 -41.27
C ARG A 767 -3.46 15.17 -40.06
N TRP A 768 -2.75 15.71 -39.08
CA TRP A 768 -3.35 16.32 -37.91
C TRP A 768 -3.11 17.84 -37.92
N GLN A 769 -4.20 18.59 -38.03
CA GLN A 769 -4.22 20.05 -37.88
C GLN A 769 -4.58 20.43 -36.45
N HIS A 770 -3.58 20.69 -35.61
CA HIS A 770 -3.80 21.11 -34.24
C HIS A 770 -4.05 22.62 -34.16
N PRO A 771 -5.09 23.08 -33.42
CA PRO A 771 -5.49 24.49 -33.41
C PRO A 771 -4.40 25.46 -32.91
N THR A 772 -3.55 25.01 -31.98
CA THR A 772 -2.48 25.83 -31.41
C THR A 772 -1.07 25.43 -31.84
N ARG A 773 -0.87 24.18 -32.28
CA ARG A 773 0.46 23.63 -32.61
C ARG A 773 0.68 23.55 -34.13
N GLY A 774 -0.33 23.86 -34.93
CA GLY A 774 -0.27 23.72 -36.39
C GLY A 774 -0.22 22.25 -36.81
N HIS A 775 0.54 21.96 -37.85
CA HIS A 775 0.65 20.60 -38.40
C HIS A 775 1.50 19.70 -37.51
N ILE A 776 0.92 18.60 -37.06
CA ILE A 776 1.63 17.57 -36.29
C ILE A 776 1.97 16.40 -37.22
N SER A 777 3.25 16.02 -37.24
CA SER A 777 3.75 14.96 -38.11
C SER A 777 3.14 13.59 -37.73
N PRO A 778 2.70 12.78 -38.72
CA PRO A 778 2.28 11.39 -38.51
C PRO A 778 3.30 10.54 -37.77
N GLU A 779 4.60 10.77 -37.99
CA GLU A 779 5.69 10.08 -37.30
C GLU A 779 5.66 10.28 -35.78
N TYR A 780 5.05 11.36 -35.30
CA TYR A 780 4.97 11.66 -33.87
C TYR A 780 3.69 11.12 -33.22
N PHE A 781 2.54 11.29 -33.90
CA PHE A 781 1.26 10.95 -33.28
C PHE A 781 0.76 9.54 -33.59
N ILE A 782 1.17 8.90 -34.70
CA ILE A 782 0.77 7.51 -35.01
C ILE A 782 1.36 6.53 -33.98
N PRO A 783 2.66 6.56 -33.66
CA PRO A 783 3.21 5.68 -32.62
C PRO A 783 2.55 5.92 -31.26
N LEU A 784 2.28 7.18 -30.90
CA LEU A 784 1.58 7.53 -29.68
C LEU A 784 0.14 6.98 -29.66
N ALA A 785 -0.57 7.06 -30.79
CA ALA A 785 -1.90 6.51 -30.93
C ALA A 785 -1.90 4.97 -30.82
N GLU A 786 -0.86 4.31 -31.33
CA GLU A 786 -0.69 2.87 -31.16
C GLU A 786 -0.46 2.52 -29.70
N GLU A 787 0.47 3.20 -29.02
CA GLU A 787 0.79 2.98 -27.60
C GLU A 787 -0.43 3.17 -26.69
N SER A 788 -1.18 4.26 -26.88
CA SER A 788 -2.37 4.61 -26.10
C SER A 788 -3.64 3.84 -26.49
N GLY A 789 -3.60 3.06 -27.58
CA GLY A 789 -4.74 2.35 -28.14
C GLY A 789 -5.72 3.22 -28.94
N LEU A 790 -5.46 4.52 -29.07
CA LEU A 790 -6.25 5.46 -29.87
C LEU A 790 -6.19 5.19 -31.39
N ILE A 791 -5.24 4.36 -31.84
CA ILE A 791 -5.17 3.93 -33.24
C ILE A 791 -6.43 3.15 -33.68
N LEU A 792 -7.14 2.49 -32.76
CA LEU A 792 -8.37 1.76 -33.05
C LEU A 792 -9.55 2.69 -33.41
N PRO A 793 -9.92 3.68 -32.57
CA PRO A 793 -10.95 4.65 -32.96
C PRO A 793 -10.54 5.50 -34.17
N ILE A 794 -9.26 5.83 -34.33
CA ILE A 794 -8.75 6.47 -35.56
C ILE A 794 -9.00 5.59 -36.79
N GLY A 795 -8.79 4.27 -36.69
CA GLY A 795 -9.09 3.35 -37.80
C GLY A 795 -10.55 3.34 -38.20
N LYS A 796 -11.47 3.48 -37.25
CA LYS A 796 -12.91 3.58 -37.51
C LYS A 796 -13.25 4.90 -38.22
N TRP A 797 -12.70 6.01 -37.75
CA TRP A 797 -12.85 7.32 -38.39
C TRP A 797 -12.29 7.31 -39.83
N LEU A 798 -11.10 6.74 -40.02
CA LEU A 798 -10.45 6.60 -41.33
C LEU A 798 -11.36 5.86 -42.35
N ALA A 799 -12.01 4.78 -41.92
CA ALA A 799 -12.95 4.04 -42.78
C ALA A 799 -14.18 4.89 -43.18
N GLN A 800 -14.66 5.78 -42.30
CA GLN A 800 -15.78 6.68 -42.61
C GLN A 800 -15.38 7.75 -43.62
N GLU A 801 -14.21 8.35 -43.44
CA GLU A 801 -13.65 9.34 -44.37
C GLU A 801 -13.39 8.74 -45.76
N LEU A 802 -12.94 7.49 -45.82
CA LEU A 802 -12.75 6.79 -47.11
C LEU A 802 -14.07 6.63 -47.88
N VAL A 803 -15.18 6.31 -47.20
CA VAL A 803 -16.49 6.22 -47.86
C VAL A 803 -16.89 7.59 -48.44
N SER A 804 -16.65 8.66 -47.69
CA SER A 804 -16.90 10.04 -48.14
C SER A 804 -16.07 10.39 -49.38
N ALA A 805 -14.76 10.12 -49.34
CA ALA A 805 -13.84 10.36 -50.45
C ALA A 805 -14.23 9.63 -51.74
N MET A 806 -14.60 8.36 -51.61
CA MET A 806 -15.04 7.55 -52.75
C MET A 806 -16.37 8.03 -53.34
N GLY A 807 -17.29 8.52 -52.50
CA GLY A 807 -18.51 9.18 -52.97
C GLY A 807 -18.21 10.38 -53.87
N GLN A 808 -17.22 11.20 -53.51
CA GLN A 808 -16.80 12.35 -54.32
C GLN A 808 -16.19 11.93 -55.67
N ILE A 809 -15.35 10.90 -55.68
CA ILE A 809 -14.75 10.36 -56.91
C ILE A 809 -15.83 9.83 -57.86
N THR A 810 -16.82 9.12 -57.31
CA THR A 810 -17.93 8.54 -58.09
C THR A 810 -18.78 9.62 -58.75
N LEU A 811 -19.07 10.70 -58.03
CA LEU A 811 -19.81 11.86 -58.56
C LEU A 811 -19.12 12.53 -59.76
N LEU A 812 -17.78 12.49 -59.80
CA LEU A 812 -16.98 13.09 -60.86
C LEU A 812 -16.80 12.19 -62.10
N ARG A 813 -17.43 11.01 -62.14
CA ARG A 813 -17.41 10.04 -63.25
C ARG A 813 -16.00 9.63 -63.73
N MET A 814 -15.01 9.70 -62.84
CA MET A 814 -13.69 9.16 -63.12
C MET A 814 -13.73 7.62 -63.02
N SER A 815 -12.85 6.94 -63.77
CA SER A 815 -12.59 5.52 -63.48
C SER A 815 -12.02 5.45 -62.07
N ALA A 816 -12.69 4.73 -61.17
CA ALA A 816 -12.37 4.74 -59.74
C ALA A 816 -10.93 4.23 -59.50
N PRO A 817 -9.99 5.09 -59.04
CA PRO A 817 -8.65 4.66 -58.71
C PRO A 817 -8.68 3.80 -57.44
N LEU A 818 -7.69 2.94 -57.28
CA LEU A 818 -7.50 2.17 -56.04
C LEU A 818 -7.10 3.12 -54.91
N ILE A 819 -7.76 3.07 -53.75
CA ILE A 819 -7.36 3.86 -52.59
C ILE A 819 -6.66 2.96 -51.58
N SER A 820 -5.44 3.32 -51.20
CA SER A 820 -4.65 2.64 -50.19
C SER A 820 -4.61 3.42 -48.88
N ILE A 821 -4.62 2.72 -47.74
CA ILE A 821 -4.47 3.30 -46.40
C ILE A 821 -3.47 2.52 -45.56
N ASN A 822 -2.67 3.25 -44.80
CA ASN A 822 -1.79 2.68 -43.80
C ASN A 822 -2.57 2.13 -42.60
N VAL A 823 -2.27 0.88 -42.21
CA VAL A 823 -2.87 0.24 -41.05
C VAL A 823 -1.81 -0.40 -40.15
N SER A 824 -1.96 -0.12 -38.86
CA SER A 824 -1.11 -0.72 -37.83
C SER A 824 -1.40 -2.22 -37.65
N ALA A 825 -0.40 -2.94 -37.15
CA ALA A 825 -0.58 -4.34 -36.75
C ALA A 825 -1.67 -4.49 -35.68
N LYS A 826 -1.84 -3.48 -34.79
CA LYS A 826 -2.89 -3.48 -33.76
C LYS A 826 -4.31 -3.38 -34.35
N GLN A 827 -4.50 -2.59 -35.40
CA GLN A 827 -5.80 -2.45 -36.07
C GLN A 827 -6.22 -3.73 -36.77
N ILE A 828 -5.32 -4.38 -37.50
CA ILE A 828 -5.64 -5.62 -38.22
C ILE A 828 -5.93 -6.79 -37.27
N ARG A 829 -5.22 -6.88 -36.14
CA ARG A 829 -5.48 -7.90 -35.12
C ARG A 829 -6.84 -7.72 -34.42
N ASN A 830 -7.43 -6.52 -34.48
CA ASN A 830 -8.70 -6.26 -33.81
C ASN A 830 -9.89 -6.71 -34.69
N GLU A 831 -10.43 -7.88 -34.40
CA GLU A 831 -11.57 -8.45 -35.16
C GLU A 831 -12.82 -7.56 -35.13
N SER A 832 -13.04 -6.80 -34.05
CA SER A 832 -14.18 -5.88 -33.97
C SER A 832 -14.02 -4.71 -34.94
N LEU A 833 -12.83 -4.12 -35.00
CA LEU A 833 -12.53 -3.04 -35.92
C LEU A 833 -12.62 -3.52 -37.37
N MET A 834 -12.04 -4.67 -37.70
CA MET A 834 -12.11 -5.21 -39.07
C MET A 834 -13.56 -5.49 -39.50
N ARG A 835 -14.42 -5.96 -38.58
CA ARG A 835 -15.87 -6.10 -38.82
C ARG A 835 -16.55 -4.74 -39.02
N ASP A 836 -16.19 -3.73 -38.24
CA ASP A 836 -16.75 -2.38 -38.36
C ASP A 836 -16.33 -1.70 -39.67
N MET A 837 -15.04 -1.77 -40.03
CA MET A 837 -14.53 -1.29 -41.32
C MET A 837 -15.26 -1.97 -42.47
N ARG A 838 -15.50 -3.29 -42.41
CA ARG A 838 -16.30 -3.99 -43.41
C ARG A 838 -17.70 -3.41 -43.54
N LYS A 839 -18.40 -3.20 -42.44
CA LYS A 839 -19.77 -2.68 -42.45
C LYS A 839 -19.81 -1.28 -43.07
N ILE A 840 -18.88 -0.41 -42.67
CA ILE A 840 -18.77 0.96 -43.18
C ILE A 840 -18.49 0.94 -44.68
N LEU A 841 -17.48 0.18 -45.13
CA LEU A 841 -17.09 0.11 -46.54
C LEU A 841 -18.16 -0.54 -47.43
N LYS A 842 -18.86 -1.58 -46.94
CA LYS A 842 -20.00 -2.19 -47.67
C LYS A 842 -21.20 -1.25 -47.83
N GLY A 843 -21.43 -0.38 -46.85
CA GLY A 843 -22.53 0.58 -46.89
C GLY A 843 -22.38 1.66 -47.97
N GLY A 844 -21.17 1.87 -48.49
CA GLY A 844 -20.84 2.96 -49.43
C GLY A 844 -20.94 2.63 -50.93
N ASP A 845 -21.45 1.45 -51.32
CA ASP A 845 -21.44 0.94 -52.72
C ASP A 845 -20.06 1.08 -53.39
N LEU A 846 -19.00 0.83 -52.62
CA LEU A 846 -17.64 0.84 -53.08
C LEU A 846 -17.44 -0.43 -53.91
N GLY A 847 -17.22 -0.30 -55.22
CA GLY A 847 -16.92 -1.43 -56.10
C GLY A 847 -15.93 -2.40 -55.44
N ARG A 848 -16.23 -3.70 -55.47
CA ARG A 848 -15.41 -4.73 -54.80
C ARG A 848 -13.94 -4.56 -55.18
N GLY A 849 -13.05 -4.47 -54.19
CA GLY A 849 -11.60 -4.36 -54.40
C GLY A 849 -11.04 -2.94 -54.57
N ALA A 850 -11.84 -1.88 -54.40
CA ALA A 850 -11.37 -0.50 -54.54
C ALA A 850 -10.47 0.01 -53.40
N VAL A 851 -10.49 -0.65 -52.22
CA VAL A 851 -9.70 -0.25 -51.05
C VAL A 851 -8.58 -1.26 -50.78
N LEU A 852 -7.37 -0.74 -50.61
CA LEU A 852 -6.15 -1.47 -50.29
C LEU A 852 -5.69 -1.12 -48.86
N LEU A 853 -5.21 -2.10 -48.11
CA LEU A 853 -4.60 -1.88 -46.79
C LEU A 853 -3.08 -2.05 -46.90
N GLU A 854 -2.35 -1.05 -46.45
CA GLU A 854 -0.89 -1.06 -46.46
C GLU A 854 -0.34 -1.54 -45.13
N LEU A 855 0.62 -2.46 -45.23
CA LEU A 855 1.20 -3.19 -44.12
C LEU A 855 2.71 -3.15 -44.22
N THR A 856 3.40 -2.70 -43.18
CA THR A 856 4.86 -2.76 -43.15
C THR A 856 5.38 -4.18 -42.95
N GLU A 857 6.61 -4.45 -43.37
CA GLU A 857 7.30 -5.72 -43.12
C GLU A 857 7.40 -6.05 -41.61
N GLU A 858 7.61 -5.04 -40.77
CA GLU A 858 7.64 -5.17 -39.30
C GLU A 858 6.31 -5.69 -38.75
N ALA A 859 5.19 -5.12 -39.23
CA ALA A 859 3.86 -5.53 -38.83
C ALA A 859 3.62 -7.03 -39.11
N LEU A 860 4.10 -7.53 -40.25
CA LEU A 860 4.01 -8.94 -40.60
C LEU A 860 4.94 -9.83 -39.76
N ARG A 861 6.16 -9.39 -39.46
CA ARG A 861 7.11 -10.19 -38.66
C ARG A 861 6.59 -10.45 -37.25
N SER A 862 5.99 -9.43 -36.62
CA SER A 862 5.38 -9.52 -35.30
C SER A 862 4.28 -10.61 -35.20
N SER A 863 3.70 -11.03 -36.33
CA SER A 863 2.65 -12.06 -36.40
C SER A 863 3.17 -13.50 -36.55
N SER A 864 4.46 -13.70 -36.83
CA SER A 864 5.03 -15.02 -37.13
C SER A 864 5.33 -15.91 -35.90
N ARG A 865 5.05 -15.42 -34.68
CA ARG A 865 5.40 -16.06 -33.39
C ARG A 865 4.23 -16.69 -32.60
N GLY A 866 3.10 -17.01 -33.22
CA GLY A 866 2.12 -17.91 -32.57
C GLY A 866 0.64 -17.73 -32.95
N GLU A 867 0.25 -16.62 -33.57
CA GLU A 867 -1.16 -16.32 -33.83
C GLU A 867 -1.41 -16.13 -35.33
N ARG A 868 -2.33 -16.91 -35.90
CA ARG A 868 -2.59 -16.92 -37.34
C ARG A 868 -3.24 -15.60 -37.76
N PHE A 869 -2.53 -14.81 -38.58
CA PHE A 869 -3.14 -13.78 -39.40
C PHE A 869 -4.31 -14.42 -40.18
N ASN A 870 -5.56 -14.04 -39.90
CA ASN A 870 -6.73 -14.66 -40.54
C ASN A 870 -6.94 -14.07 -41.95
N VAL A 871 -6.01 -14.43 -42.84
CA VAL A 871 -6.00 -14.10 -44.26
C VAL A 871 -7.36 -14.35 -44.90
N GLN A 872 -8.01 -15.45 -44.52
CA GLN A 872 -9.29 -15.87 -45.06
C GLN A 872 -10.40 -14.86 -44.74
N GLN A 873 -10.47 -14.40 -43.48
CA GLN A 873 -11.45 -13.39 -43.08
C GLN A 873 -11.27 -12.07 -43.81
N VAL A 874 -10.04 -11.63 -44.09
CA VAL A 874 -9.78 -10.36 -44.81
C VAL A 874 -10.04 -10.50 -46.31
N ASN A 875 -9.68 -11.64 -46.91
CA ASN A 875 -10.06 -11.97 -48.29
C ASN A 875 -11.58 -11.97 -48.49
N ASP A 876 -12.34 -12.50 -47.53
CA ASP A 876 -13.81 -12.51 -47.56
C ASP A 876 -14.43 -11.09 -47.46
N LEU A 877 -13.63 -10.05 -47.14
CA LEU A 877 -14.05 -8.64 -47.14
C LEU A 877 -13.97 -8.00 -48.53
N GLY A 878 -13.25 -8.61 -49.48
CA GLY A 878 -12.94 -7.98 -50.77
C GLY A 878 -11.93 -6.83 -50.66
N ILE A 879 -11.15 -6.82 -49.58
CA ILE A 879 -10.08 -5.86 -49.29
C ILE A 879 -8.76 -6.53 -49.67
N ARG A 880 -7.89 -5.79 -50.37
CA ARG A 880 -6.59 -6.26 -50.85
C ARG A 880 -5.46 -5.65 -50.04
N PHE A 881 -4.27 -6.24 -50.08
CA PHE A 881 -3.12 -5.74 -49.32
C PHE A 881 -1.98 -5.21 -50.20
N VAL A 882 -1.31 -4.21 -49.66
CA VAL A 882 -0.04 -3.68 -50.14
C VAL A 882 0.99 -3.97 -49.06
N LEU A 883 2.14 -4.53 -49.44
CA LEU A 883 3.28 -4.64 -48.56
C LEU A 883 4.13 -3.39 -48.68
N ASP A 884 4.22 -2.63 -47.60
CA ASP A 884 4.94 -1.36 -47.52
C ASP A 884 6.35 -1.52 -46.96
N GLU A 885 7.24 -0.58 -47.30
CA GLU A 885 8.65 -0.53 -46.89
C GLU A 885 9.45 -1.81 -47.20
N PHE A 886 9.19 -2.43 -48.37
CA PHE A 886 9.82 -3.70 -48.71
C PHE A 886 11.32 -3.57 -48.99
N GLY A 887 12.11 -4.44 -48.35
CA GLY A 887 13.57 -4.49 -48.42
C GLY A 887 14.30 -4.07 -47.14
N GLU A 888 13.59 -3.57 -46.13
CA GLU A 888 14.18 -3.12 -44.86
C GLU A 888 14.02 -4.14 -43.71
N GLY A 889 13.01 -5.01 -43.76
CA GLY A 889 12.50 -5.73 -42.57
C GLY A 889 12.68 -7.25 -42.54
N GLY A 890 13.23 -7.87 -43.59
CA GLY A 890 13.54 -9.31 -43.65
C GLY A 890 12.35 -10.25 -43.48
N VAL A 891 11.21 -10.04 -44.15
CA VAL A 891 10.08 -11.00 -44.12
C VAL A 891 10.42 -12.31 -44.85
N PRO A 892 10.23 -13.50 -44.21
CA PRO A 892 10.46 -14.76 -44.89
C PRO A 892 9.54 -14.97 -46.10
N LEU A 893 10.10 -15.38 -47.24
CA LEU A 893 9.37 -15.66 -48.50
C LEU A 893 8.14 -16.57 -48.32
N ARG A 894 8.19 -17.51 -47.36
CA ARG A 894 7.07 -18.39 -47.03
C ARG A 894 5.84 -17.62 -46.54
N VAL A 895 6.03 -16.52 -45.83
CA VAL A 895 4.94 -15.65 -45.32
C VAL A 895 4.28 -14.92 -46.48
N LEU A 896 5.09 -14.35 -47.39
CA LEU A 896 4.60 -13.64 -48.58
C LEU A 896 3.73 -14.52 -49.48
N LYS A 897 4.10 -15.79 -49.66
CA LYS A 897 3.35 -16.74 -50.50
C LYS A 897 1.90 -16.99 -50.04
N ASN A 898 1.62 -16.83 -48.75
CA ASN A 898 0.33 -17.18 -48.16
C ASN A 898 -0.57 -15.96 -47.89
N LEU A 899 -0.12 -14.75 -48.21
CA LEU A 899 -0.88 -13.51 -48.03
C LEU A 899 -1.49 -13.06 -49.37
N PRO A 900 -2.69 -12.47 -49.38
CA PRO A 900 -3.32 -11.95 -50.60
C PRO A 900 -2.81 -10.53 -50.84
N ILE A 901 -1.53 -10.45 -51.23
CA ILE A 901 -0.83 -9.21 -51.53
C ILE A 901 -0.91 -8.97 -53.04
N ASP A 902 -1.38 -7.80 -53.44
CA ASP A 902 -1.47 -7.40 -54.85
C ASP A 902 -0.33 -6.46 -55.25
N PHE A 903 0.26 -5.75 -54.27
CA PHE A 903 1.31 -4.77 -54.50
C PHE A 903 2.44 -4.88 -53.47
N ILE A 904 3.66 -4.66 -53.93
CA ILE A 904 4.84 -4.44 -53.09
C ILE A 904 5.36 -3.03 -53.34
N LYS A 905 5.45 -2.21 -52.29
CA LYS A 905 6.09 -0.91 -52.32
C LYS A 905 7.57 -1.03 -51.99
N ILE A 906 8.40 -0.62 -52.94
CA ILE A 906 9.85 -0.53 -52.81
C ILE A 906 10.15 0.71 -51.96
N SER A 907 10.88 0.52 -50.86
CA SER A 907 11.24 1.61 -49.95
C SER A 907 11.94 2.75 -50.70
N ARG A 908 11.62 3.98 -50.28
CA ARG A 908 12.25 5.21 -50.72
C ARG A 908 13.78 5.17 -50.60
N ASN A 909 14.32 4.52 -49.57
CA ASN A 909 15.76 4.43 -49.33
C ASN A 909 16.52 3.84 -50.54
N PHE A 910 15.94 2.88 -51.24
CA PHE A 910 16.55 2.34 -52.46
C PHE A 910 16.37 3.25 -53.67
N VAL A 911 15.23 3.96 -53.76
CA VAL A 911 14.89 4.82 -54.90
C VAL A 911 15.70 6.13 -54.88
N ASP A 912 15.95 6.69 -53.70
CA ASP A 912 16.73 7.91 -53.51
C ASP A 912 18.19 7.72 -54.00
N GLU A 913 18.73 6.51 -53.88
CA GLU A 913 20.13 6.19 -54.23
C GLU A 913 20.29 5.43 -55.55
N CYS A 914 19.20 5.09 -56.25
CA CYS A 914 19.22 4.13 -57.37
C CYS A 914 20.06 4.53 -58.60
N LEU A 915 20.39 5.82 -58.76
CA LEU A 915 21.15 6.32 -59.91
C LEU A 915 22.67 6.30 -59.68
N TYR A 916 23.13 6.20 -58.43
CA TYR A 916 24.56 6.33 -58.09
C TYR A 916 25.08 5.24 -57.14
N ASP A 917 24.21 4.53 -56.41
CA ASP A 917 24.57 3.31 -55.69
C ASP A 917 24.15 2.05 -56.46
N GLN A 918 25.14 1.26 -56.84
CA GLN A 918 24.92 0.01 -57.56
C GLN A 918 24.20 -1.03 -56.69
N THR A 919 24.36 -0.98 -55.36
CA THR A 919 23.72 -1.93 -54.44
C THR A 919 22.21 -1.71 -54.44
N SER A 920 21.76 -0.47 -54.27
CA SER A 920 20.38 -0.05 -54.32
C SER A 920 19.74 -0.33 -55.68
N ALA A 921 20.47 -0.05 -56.77
CA ALA A 921 20.01 -0.39 -58.12
C ALA A 921 19.77 -1.90 -58.32
N GLN A 922 20.65 -2.76 -57.81
CA GLN A 922 20.48 -4.21 -57.88
C GLN A 922 19.37 -4.72 -56.96
N ALA A 923 19.21 -4.12 -55.77
CA ALA A 923 18.12 -4.43 -54.85
C ALA A 923 16.75 -4.18 -55.52
N ILE A 924 16.58 -3.03 -56.18
CA ILE A 924 15.36 -2.71 -56.94
C ILE A 924 15.08 -3.77 -58.01
N VAL A 925 16.10 -4.16 -58.80
CA VAL A 925 15.94 -5.19 -59.85
C VAL A 925 15.52 -6.52 -59.24
N ALA A 926 16.12 -6.93 -58.12
CA ALA A 926 15.78 -8.16 -57.43
C ALA A 926 14.33 -8.14 -56.89
N ILE A 927 13.90 -7.02 -56.29
CA ILE A 927 12.54 -6.85 -55.77
C ILE A 927 11.51 -6.90 -56.91
N ILE A 928 11.76 -6.23 -58.03
CA ILE A 928 10.88 -6.26 -59.22
C ILE A 928 10.78 -7.70 -59.77
N ALA A 929 11.90 -8.41 -59.86
CA ALA A 929 11.91 -9.80 -60.33
C ALA A 929 11.11 -10.72 -59.39
N LEU A 930 11.26 -10.53 -58.08
CA LEU A 930 10.50 -11.26 -57.06
C LEU A 930 9.00 -11.00 -57.20
N ALA A 931 8.59 -9.73 -57.28
CA ALA A 931 7.18 -9.34 -57.44
C ALA A 931 6.56 -10.03 -58.67
N LYS A 932 7.25 -9.96 -59.82
CA LYS A 932 6.82 -10.65 -61.05
C LYS A 932 6.68 -12.17 -60.88
N SER A 933 7.63 -12.81 -60.18
CA SER A 933 7.58 -14.26 -59.94
C SER A 933 6.41 -14.70 -59.06
N LEU A 934 5.92 -13.80 -58.20
CA LEU A 934 4.79 -14.03 -57.32
C LEU A 934 3.45 -13.58 -57.93
N GLY A 935 3.47 -12.95 -59.12
CA GLY A 935 2.27 -12.39 -59.74
C GLY A 935 1.78 -11.10 -59.08
N ILE A 936 2.67 -10.38 -58.39
CA ILE A 936 2.40 -9.15 -57.62
C ILE A 936 2.99 -7.95 -58.40
N ARG A 937 2.35 -6.77 -58.34
CA ARG A 937 2.87 -5.55 -58.98
C ARG A 937 3.82 -4.79 -58.06
N ALA A 938 4.88 -4.22 -58.62
CA ALA A 938 5.84 -3.40 -57.87
C ALA A 938 5.51 -1.90 -57.98
N VAL A 939 5.53 -1.19 -56.85
CA VAL A 939 5.34 0.25 -56.73
C VAL A 939 6.64 0.87 -56.21
N ALA A 940 7.25 1.80 -56.94
CA ALA A 940 8.39 2.56 -56.45
C ALA A 940 7.95 3.82 -55.70
N VAL A 941 8.36 3.97 -54.43
CA VAL A 941 7.99 5.12 -53.58
C VAL A 941 9.14 6.13 -53.53
N GLY A 942 8.83 7.43 -53.47
CA GLY A 942 9.83 8.49 -53.37
C GLY A 942 10.44 8.90 -54.70
N VAL A 943 9.73 8.75 -55.82
CA VAL A 943 10.23 9.19 -57.13
C VAL A 943 10.15 10.73 -57.23
N GLU A 944 11.31 11.38 -57.24
CA GLU A 944 11.42 12.84 -57.26
C GLU A 944 11.85 13.39 -58.63
N THR A 945 12.58 12.59 -59.41
CA THR A 945 13.20 13.02 -60.68
C THR A 945 12.76 12.18 -61.88
N MET A 946 12.81 12.77 -63.07
CA MET A 946 12.48 12.07 -64.31
C MET A 946 13.49 10.95 -64.61
N GLU A 947 14.74 11.12 -64.20
CA GLU A 947 15.82 10.14 -64.33
C GLU A 947 15.52 8.87 -63.52
N GLN A 948 15.08 9.02 -62.26
CA GLN A 948 14.61 7.89 -61.44
C GLN A 948 13.43 7.17 -62.12
N ALA A 949 12.43 7.91 -62.60
CA ALA A 949 11.27 7.33 -63.26
C ALA A 949 11.64 6.54 -64.53
N ARG A 950 12.58 7.06 -65.34
CA ARG A 950 13.10 6.35 -66.53
C ARG A 950 13.83 5.06 -66.13
N PHE A 951 14.72 5.13 -65.15
CA PHE A 951 15.43 3.96 -64.65
C PHE A 951 14.46 2.87 -64.18
N LEU A 952 13.47 3.22 -63.36
CA LEU A 952 12.47 2.29 -62.84
C LEU A 952 11.64 1.65 -63.98
N ARG A 953 11.24 2.44 -64.99
CA ARG A 953 10.54 1.94 -66.17
C ARG A 953 11.40 0.98 -66.99
N GLU A 954 12.67 1.30 -67.22
CA GLU A 954 13.63 0.42 -67.93
C GLU A 954 13.85 -0.91 -67.22
N LYS A 955 13.87 -0.91 -65.88
CA LYS A 955 13.92 -2.15 -65.08
C LYS A 955 12.58 -2.87 -65.00
N GLY A 956 11.53 -2.30 -65.59
CA GLY A 956 10.21 -2.88 -65.70
C GLY A 956 9.43 -2.86 -64.38
N CYS A 957 9.58 -1.79 -63.58
CA CYS A 957 8.69 -1.47 -62.47
C CYS A 957 7.31 -1.06 -63.01
N ASP A 958 6.23 -1.48 -62.34
CA ASP A 958 4.87 -1.29 -62.83
C ASP A 958 4.33 0.12 -62.52
N LEU A 959 4.48 0.53 -61.26
CA LEU A 959 3.86 1.72 -60.68
C LEU A 959 4.90 2.59 -59.97
N ALA A 960 4.63 3.89 -59.89
CA ALA A 960 5.46 4.83 -59.16
C ALA A 960 4.64 5.88 -58.40
N GLN A 961 5.20 6.34 -57.28
CA GLN A 961 4.65 7.34 -56.41
C GLN A 961 5.76 8.29 -55.95
N GLY A 962 5.48 9.60 -55.95
CA GLY A 962 6.42 10.60 -55.45
C GLY A 962 6.13 12.01 -55.94
N HIS A 963 6.95 12.96 -55.48
CA HIS A 963 6.78 14.39 -55.77
C HIS A 963 6.94 14.74 -57.26
N LEU A 964 7.59 13.89 -58.06
CA LEU A 964 7.65 14.07 -59.51
C LEU A 964 6.25 14.19 -60.13
N PHE A 965 5.28 13.42 -59.63
CA PHE A 965 3.93 13.36 -60.18
C PHE A 965 3.02 14.38 -59.51
N ALA A 966 2.89 14.30 -58.19
CA ALA A 966 2.24 15.32 -57.38
C ALA A 966 2.62 15.14 -55.89
N PRO A 967 2.69 16.23 -55.10
CA PRO A 967 2.70 16.14 -53.65
C PRO A 967 1.36 15.62 -53.13
N ALA A 968 1.34 15.16 -51.87
CA ALA A 968 0.09 14.80 -51.21
C ALA A 968 -0.76 16.05 -50.96
N SER A 969 -2.00 16.06 -51.46
CA SER A 969 -2.91 17.22 -51.36
C SER A 969 -4.36 16.79 -51.06
N PRO A 970 -5.25 17.72 -50.66
CA PRO A 970 -6.67 17.42 -50.55
C PRO A 970 -7.24 16.84 -51.84
N LEU A 971 -8.22 15.94 -51.70
CA LEU A 971 -8.76 15.17 -52.82
C LEU A 971 -9.28 16.06 -53.96
N ASP A 972 -9.97 17.15 -53.65
CA ASP A 972 -10.55 18.04 -54.65
C ASP A 972 -9.49 18.77 -55.50
N GLU A 973 -8.37 19.15 -54.89
CA GLU A 973 -7.23 19.76 -55.57
C GLU A 973 -6.56 18.76 -56.49
N LEU A 974 -6.33 17.54 -56.00
CA LEU A 974 -5.73 16.47 -56.78
C LEU A 974 -6.61 16.09 -57.99
N LEU A 975 -7.92 15.98 -57.80
CA LEU A 975 -8.85 15.63 -58.88
C LEU A 975 -8.91 16.73 -59.95
N LYS A 976 -8.83 18.02 -59.58
CA LYS A 976 -8.70 19.13 -60.54
C LYS A 976 -7.40 19.03 -61.37
N HIS A 977 -6.29 18.64 -60.72
CA HIS A 977 -5.00 18.47 -61.39
C HIS A 977 -5.08 17.41 -62.51
N PHE A 978 -5.67 16.24 -62.23
CA PHE A 978 -5.78 15.17 -63.22
C PHE A 978 -6.93 15.36 -64.23
N ALA A 979 -8.00 16.08 -63.88
CA ALA A 979 -9.10 16.39 -64.80
C ALA A 979 -8.71 17.35 -65.94
N THR A 980 -7.67 18.17 -65.75
CA THR A 980 -7.19 19.14 -66.75
C THR A 980 -6.18 18.58 -67.75
N GLY A 981 -5.84 17.29 -67.67
CA GLY A 981 -4.90 16.63 -68.59
C GLY A 981 -3.42 16.91 -68.30
N ASN A 982 -3.10 17.54 -67.17
CA ASN A 982 -1.73 17.74 -66.70
C ASN A 982 -1.18 16.41 -66.16
N VAL A 983 -0.71 15.54 -67.05
CA VAL A 983 0.04 14.35 -66.63
C VAL A 983 1.47 14.47 -67.15
N VAL A 984 2.44 14.37 -66.22
CA VAL A 984 3.86 14.32 -66.54
C VAL A 984 4.10 13.22 -67.56
N THR A 985 4.39 13.61 -68.81
CA THR A 985 4.55 12.64 -69.90
C THR A 985 6.00 12.17 -69.94
N ILE A 986 6.25 10.91 -69.57
CA ILE A 986 7.58 10.29 -69.67
C ILE A 986 7.88 9.99 -71.16
N ARG A 987 8.31 11.01 -71.93
CA ARG A 987 8.68 10.84 -73.34
C ARG A 987 9.85 9.86 -73.47
N SER A 988 9.72 8.88 -74.38
CA SER A 988 10.83 8.04 -74.81
C SER A 988 11.82 8.89 -75.60
N ILE A 989 13.07 8.99 -75.13
CA ILE A 989 14.18 9.33 -76.02
C ILE A 989 14.68 7.98 -76.52
N GLY A 990 14.70 7.81 -77.84
CA GLY A 990 15.24 6.63 -78.50
C GLY A 990 16.74 6.52 -78.37
#